data_AF-A0A072U236-F1
#
_entry.id   AF-A0A072U236-F1
#
_cell.length_a   1.000
_cell.length_b   1.000
_cell.length_c   1.000
_cell.angle_alpha   90.00
_cell.angle_beta   90.00
_cell.angle_gamma   90.00
#
_symmetry.space_group_name_H-M   'P 1'
#
loop_
_entity.id
_entity.type
_entity.pdbx_description
1 polymer ?
#
loop_
_entity_poly.entity_id
_entity_poly.type
_entity_poly.pdbx_seq_one_letter_code
_entity_poly.pdbx_strand_id
1 'polypeptide(L)'
;MAPKSKSQTLESLNSTQLYLNALQSLNLPPPTLPLPPLPSSTIPHSKLIPNTRFLIDSFRHTTPSSFTYFLSHFHSDHYSPLSSSWSHGIIFCSPITSHLLINILHIPSPFVHPLSLNQSVVIDGSVVTLIDANHCPGAVQFLFKVNETESPRYVHTGDFRFNREMLLDLNLGEFIGADAVFLDTTYCHPKFVFPTQNESVDYIVDVVKECDGENVLFLVATYVVGKEKILLEIARRCGKKVCVDGKKMEVLRALGYGESGEFTEDRLESNVHVVGWNVLGETWPYFRPNFVRMKEIMVERGYSKVVGFVPTGWTYEVKRDKFKVREKDSCKIHLVPYSEHSNYEELREYVRFLKPKKVVPTVGLDVEKSDSKHVDKMRKYFAGLVDETANKHEFLKGFKQCDSGRSGFEVGKDVGNDTEPGHSVEKEVKPSDVGGDKSIDQDVAMSLSSCMGETCIEDPTLLNDEEKEKVVQELSCCLPTWVTRSQMLDLISISGSNVVEAVSNFFERETEFHEQVNSSQTPVPTHRSCSSNDTSPLSKSNLKSFSSNDASPFSKSNLNNTNSTTKKLDLFRSQESKLTNLRKALSNQISPSKRKKGSESKSNKKVKVKAKSESSGSKQATITKFFGKAMPVMPGDTQSDQFGSKPGESPEVEELVPTDAGNMYKQEIDQFMQIINGDESLKKQAITIIEEAKGDINKALDIYYSNSCNLGEREISVQGECKVDRPLEKKYVSKELNVIPDISMHRVLRDNVDATHVSLPSDKYNPKEHACWRDGQPAPYLHLARTFSLLEDEKGKIKATSILCNMFRSLLVLSPEDVLPAVYLCTNKIAADHENVELNIGGSLVTTALEEACGTNRLKIKEMYNKLGDLGDVAQECRQTQRLLAPPTPLLIKDIYSALRKISVQTGNGSTLRKKGIILHLMRSCREKEMKFLVRTLVRNLRIGAMLRTVLPALAHAVVMNSRPTVYEEGTAENLKAALQVLSVAVVEAYNILPNLDIIVPTLMNKGIEFSVSSLSMVPGIPIKPMLAKITNGIPQALKLFQNKAFTCEYKYDGQRAQIHKLVDGSVLVFSRNGDESTSRFPDLVDMIKESCKPVASTFIIDAEVVGIDRKNGCRIMSFQELSSRGRGGKDTLVTKESIKVGICIFVFDIMFANGEQ
;
A
#
# COMPACT_ATOMS: atom_id res chain seq x y z
N MET A 1 -18.88 -7.25 62.56
CA MET A 1 -19.81 -6.80 61.50
C MET A 1 -18.98 -6.41 60.29
N ALA A 2 -19.16 -7.05 59.14
CA ALA A 2 -18.59 -6.55 57.89
C ALA A 2 -19.50 -5.43 57.33
N PRO A 3 -18.95 -4.36 56.72
CA PRO A 3 -19.77 -3.37 56.04
C PRO A 3 -20.42 -4.04 54.82
N LYS A 4 -21.75 -4.04 54.76
CA LYS A 4 -22.47 -4.44 53.55
C LYS A 4 -22.05 -3.50 52.42
N SER A 5 -21.40 -4.03 51.38
CA SER A 5 -21.15 -3.29 50.15
C SER A 5 -22.48 -2.78 49.61
N LYS A 6 -22.65 -1.46 49.54
CA LYS A 6 -23.81 -0.88 48.85
C LYS A 6 -23.76 -1.36 47.41
N SER A 7 -24.85 -1.94 46.92
CA SER A 7 -25.02 -2.17 45.49
C SER A 7 -25.00 -0.81 44.80
N GLN A 8 -23.87 -0.42 44.21
CA GLN A 8 -23.83 0.71 43.31
C GLN A 8 -24.62 0.32 42.07
N THR A 9 -25.82 0.88 41.93
CA THR A 9 -26.54 0.89 40.66
C THR A 9 -25.63 1.51 39.62
N LEU A 10 -25.21 0.71 38.64
CA LEU A 10 -24.40 1.17 37.51
C LEU A 10 -25.12 2.36 36.85
N GLU A 11 -24.35 3.40 36.52
CA GLU A 11 -24.90 4.54 35.79
C GLU A 11 -25.39 4.08 34.42
N SER A 12 -26.61 4.49 34.04
CA SER A 12 -27.30 4.01 32.85
C SER A 12 -27.58 5.16 31.89
N LEU A 13 -26.74 5.28 30.88
CA LEU A 13 -26.79 6.31 29.86
C LEU A 13 -27.54 5.83 28.61
N ASN A 14 -28.39 6.69 28.09
CA ASN A 14 -29.05 6.52 26.80
C ASN A 14 -28.46 7.53 25.82
N SER A 15 -27.74 7.07 24.80
CA SER A 15 -27.05 7.91 23.83
C SER A 15 -28.01 8.83 23.06
N THR A 16 -29.21 8.34 22.75
CA THR A 16 -30.23 9.08 22.02
C THR A 16 -30.82 10.20 22.89
N GLN A 17 -31.06 9.95 24.19
CA GLN A 17 -31.51 11.00 25.12
C GLN A 17 -30.41 12.04 25.36
N LEU A 18 -29.15 11.62 25.55
CA LEU A 18 -28.02 12.54 25.67
C LEU A 18 -27.88 13.40 24.40
N TYR A 19 -28.00 12.80 23.21
CA TYR A 19 -27.93 13.50 21.94
C TYR A 19 -29.09 14.50 21.75
N LEU A 20 -30.32 14.12 22.09
CA LEU A 20 -31.47 15.04 22.08
C LEU A 20 -31.30 16.21 23.06
N ASN A 21 -30.78 15.95 24.27
CA ASN A 21 -30.45 17.00 25.24
C ASN A 21 -29.34 17.94 24.73
N ALA A 22 -28.35 17.41 23.99
CA ALA A 22 -27.27 18.17 23.40
C ALA A 22 -27.73 19.05 22.23
N LEU A 23 -28.61 18.54 21.37
CA LEU A 23 -29.27 19.34 20.33
C LEU A 23 -30.15 20.43 20.95
N GLN A 24 -30.93 20.10 21.99
CA GLN A 24 -31.80 21.07 22.68
C GLN A 24 -31.02 22.19 23.35
N SER A 25 -29.91 21.89 24.04
CA SER A 25 -29.09 22.93 24.70
C SER A 25 -28.35 23.86 23.72
N LEU A 26 -28.27 23.48 22.44
CA LEU A 26 -27.69 24.26 21.34
C LEU A 26 -28.74 24.77 20.33
N ASN A 27 -30.04 24.62 20.61
CA ASN A 27 -31.17 24.98 19.74
C ASN A 27 -31.11 24.39 18.31
N LEU A 28 -30.52 23.21 18.16
CA LEU A 28 -30.39 22.50 16.88
C LEU A 28 -31.63 21.64 16.56
N PRO A 29 -31.99 21.44 15.27
CA PRO A 29 -33.18 20.70 14.88
C PRO A 29 -33.08 19.20 15.26
N PRO A 30 -34.17 18.57 15.74
CA PRO A 30 -34.17 17.17 16.13
C PRO A 30 -34.08 16.22 14.92
N PRO A 31 -33.45 15.04 15.06
CA PRO A 31 -33.35 14.05 14.00
C PRO A 31 -34.68 13.32 13.77
N THR A 32 -34.85 12.75 12.57
CA THR A 32 -35.94 11.80 12.29
C THR A 32 -35.72 10.49 13.04
N LEU A 33 -36.72 10.06 13.82
CA LEU A 33 -36.78 8.78 14.53
C LEU A 33 -37.99 7.95 14.03
N PRO A 34 -37.93 6.61 14.08
CA PRO A 34 -36.83 5.77 14.58
C PRO A 34 -35.63 5.73 13.63
N LEU A 35 -34.45 5.42 14.18
CA LEU A 35 -33.22 5.34 13.37
C LEU A 35 -33.27 4.19 12.36
N PRO A 36 -32.79 4.41 11.11
CA PRO A 36 -32.67 3.35 10.12
C PRO A 36 -31.80 2.18 10.63
N PRO A 37 -31.96 0.98 10.05
CA PRO A 37 -31.05 -0.14 10.31
C PRO A 37 -29.61 0.23 9.95
N LEU A 38 -28.63 -0.46 10.54
CA LEU A 38 -27.22 -0.24 10.18
C LEU A 38 -26.94 -0.82 8.77
N PRO A 39 -26.37 -0.05 7.84
CA PRO A 39 -25.99 -0.56 6.54
C PRO A 39 -24.71 -1.40 6.66
N SER A 40 -24.86 -2.72 6.65
CA SER A 40 -23.81 -3.72 6.89
C SER A 40 -22.64 -3.75 5.87
N SER A 41 -22.61 -2.83 4.91
CA SER A 41 -21.61 -2.76 3.84
C SER A 41 -20.87 -1.41 3.75
N THR A 42 -21.20 -0.42 4.59
CA THR A 42 -20.67 0.96 4.49
C THR A 42 -19.68 1.34 5.58
N ILE A 43 -19.62 0.57 6.68
CA ILE A 43 -18.79 0.85 7.86
C ILE A 43 -17.76 -0.28 8.02
N PRO A 44 -16.46 0.00 8.19
CA PRO A 44 -15.45 -1.04 8.39
C PRO A 44 -15.74 -1.93 9.61
N HIS A 45 -15.62 -3.25 9.44
CA HIS A 45 -15.85 -4.22 10.54
C HIS A 45 -14.96 -4.00 11.76
N SER A 46 -13.78 -3.36 11.62
CA SER A 46 -12.88 -3.02 12.74
C SER A 46 -13.31 -1.77 13.53
N LYS A 47 -14.33 -1.04 13.08
CA LYS A 47 -14.79 0.25 13.64
C LYS A 47 -16.19 0.20 14.28
N LEU A 48 -16.86 -0.96 14.21
CA LEU A 48 -18.20 -1.20 14.75
C LEU A 48 -18.16 -2.39 15.72
N ILE A 49 -18.62 -2.21 16.96
CA ILE A 49 -18.76 -3.33 17.91
C ILE A 49 -19.97 -4.19 17.52
N PRO A 50 -19.83 -5.52 17.33
CA PRO A 50 -20.90 -6.38 16.85
C PRO A 50 -22.16 -6.28 17.71
N ASN A 51 -23.31 -6.33 17.05
CA ASN A 51 -24.66 -6.30 17.64
C ASN A 51 -24.97 -5.04 18.48
N THR A 52 -24.15 -4.00 18.37
CA THR A 52 -24.42 -2.65 18.92
C THR A 52 -24.59 -1.61 17.80
N ARG A 53 -24.78 -0.34 18.18
CA ARG A 53 -24.60 0.81 17.28
C ARG A 53 -23.28 1.56 17.51
N PHE A 54 -22.34 1.01 18.29
CA PHE A 54 -21.16 1.73 18.77
C PHE A 54 -20.07 1.86 17.71
N LEU A 55 -19.69 3.10 17.40
CA LEU A 55 -18.71 3.44 16.38
C LEU A 55 -17.43 3.97 17.01
N ILE A 56 -16.34 3.20 16.96
CA ILE A 56 -15.07 3.52 17.62
C ILE A 56 -14.13 4.13 16.59
N ASP A 57 -13.57 5.31 16.88
CA ASP A 57 -12.58 6.01 16.04
C ASP A 57 -13.02 6.17 14.57
N SER A 58 -14.31 6.44 14.35
CA SER A 58 -15.00 6.30 13.05
C SER A 58 -15.63 7.59 12.53
N PHE A 59 -15.11 8.75 12.93
CA PHE A 59 -15.68 10.08 12.67
C PHE A 59 -15.72 10.46 11.17
N ARG A 60 -14.96 9.77 10.30
CA ARG A 60 -15.03 9.88 8.83
C ARG A 60 -16.26 9.21 8.21
N HIS A 61 -16.94 8.36 8.96
CA HIS A 61 -18.08 7.55 8.50
C HIS A 61 -19.33 7.86 9.33
N THR A 62 -19.68 9.15 9.43
CA THR A 62 -20.95 9.56 10.05
C THR A 62 -22.13 8.91 9.34
N THR A 63 -23.11 8.47 10.12
CA THR A 63 -24.27 7.73 9.59
C THR A 63 -25.55 8.12 10.33
N PRO A 64 -26.68 8.30 9.62
CA PRO A 64 -27.98 8.49 10.28
C PRO A 64 -28.44 7.25 11.06
N SER A 65 -27.73 6.11 10.96
CA SER A 65 -28.01 4.89 11.72
C SER A 65 -27.35 4.86 13.12
N SER A 66 -26.54 5.84 13.54
CA SER A 66 -26.00 5.86 14.92
C SER A 66 -25.60 7.26 15.44
N PHE A 67 -25.86 7.48 16.73
CA PHE A 67 -25.41 8.64 17.50
C PHE A 67 -24.36 8.29 18.56
N THR A 68 -23.92 7.02 18.66
CA THR A 68 -23.05 6.54 19.74
C THR A 68 -21.61 6.34 19.25
N TYR A 69 -20.76 7.36 19.44
CA TYR A 69 -19.37 7.35 18.99
C TYR A 69 -18.41 7.23 20.18
N PHE A 70 -17.30 6.54 19.99
CA PHE A 70 -16.24 6.38 20.98
C PHE A 70 -14.91 6.85 20.38
N LEU A 71 -14.10 7.58 21.16
CA LEU A 71 -12.74 7.99 20.76
C LEU A 71 -11.72 7.41 21.74
N SER A 72 -10.85 6.52 21.23
CA SER A 72 -9.87 5.81 22.04
C SER A 72 -8.73 6.70 22.53
N HIS A 73 -8.27 7.65 21.70
CA HIS A 73 -7.18 8.57 22.03
C HIS A 73 -7.14 9.80 21.12
N PHE A 74 -6.32 10.79 21.47
CA PHE A 74 -6.28 12.11 20.82
C PHE A 74 -5.27 12.21 19.66
N HIS A 75 -5.26 11.25 18.71
CA HIS A 75 -4.47 11.37 17.46
C HIS A 75 -5.36 11.65 16.26
N SER A 76 -4.84 12.45 15.32
CA SER A 76 -5.64 13.07 14.26
C SER A 76 -6.20 12.08 13.24
N ASP A 77 -5.56 10.95 13.02
CA ASP A 77 -6.05 9.85 12.19
C ASP A 77 -7.16 9.02 12.87
N HIS A 78 -7.33 9.14 14.19
CA HIS A 78 -8.46 8.55 14.93
C HIS A 78 -9.62 9.53 15.12
N TYR A 79 -9.36 10.83 15.36
CA TYR A 79 -10.44 11.82 15.56
C TYR A 79 -10.89 12.59 14.30
N SER A 80 -10.10 12.69 13.23
CA SER A 80 -10.50 13.51 12.06
C SER A 80 -11.78 12.97 11.40
N PRO A 81 -12.76 13.83 11.03
CA PRO A 81 -12.66 15.28 10.92
C PRO A 81 -13.38 16.03 12.06
N LEU A 82 -13.20 15.61 13.31
CA LEU A 82 -13.79 16.31 14.46
C LEU A 82 -13.34 17.79 14.54
N SER A 83 -14.31 18.67 14.76
CA SER A 83 -14.17 20.12 14.94
C SER A 83 -15.37 20.64 15.74
N SER A 84 -15.35 21.91 16.19
CA SER A 84 -16.45 22.50 16.99
C SER A 84 -17.84 22.45 16.32
N SER A 85 -17.89 22.25 15.00
CA SER A 85 -19.15 22.06 14.25
C SER A 85 -19.79 20.68 14.45
N TRP A 86 -19.13 19.78 15.19
CA TRP A 86 -19.62 18.42 15.43
C TRP A 86 -20.98 18.41 16.13
N SER A 87 -21.94 17.76 15.49
CA SER A 87 -23.33 17.67 15.90
C SER A 87 -23.99 16.35 15.48
N HIS A 88 -23.20 15.32 15.19
CA HIS A 88 -23.66 14.02 14.63
C HIS A 88 -23.90 12.92 15.67
N GLY A 89 -23.54 13.13 16.95
CA GLY A 89 -23.70 12.15 18.01
C GLY A 89 -22.91 12.50 19.27
N ILE A 90 -23.04 11.68 20.31
CA ILE A 90 -22.25 11.78 21.54
C ILE A 90 -20.92 11.05 21.36
N ILE A 91 -19.85 11.68 21.83
CA ILE A 91 -18.47 11.18 21.84
C ILE A 91 -18.13 10.72 23.26
N PHE A 92 -17.98 9.43 23.45
CA PHE A 92 -17.53 8.81 24.70
C PHE A 92 -16.00 8.61 24.68
N CYS A 93 -15.29 9.12 25.67
CA CYS A 93 -13.83 9.04 25.76
C CYS A 93 -13.32 9.15 27.21
N SER A 94 -12.01 9.06 27.42
CA SER A 94 -11.41 9.32 28.74
C SER A 94 -11.54 10.80 29.17
N PRO A 95 -11.40 11.15 30.46
CA PRO A 95 -11.51 12.54 30.93
C PRO A 95 -10.39 13.45 30.38
N ILE A 96 -9.20 12.90 30.17
CA ILE A 96 -8.07 13.61 29.54
C ILE A 96 -8.41 13.87 28.06
N THR A 97 -8.93 12.87 27.34
CA THR A 97 -9.35 13.05 25.95
C THR A 97 -10.51 14.04 25.82
N SER A 98 -11.47 14.07 26.76
CA SER A 98 -12.53 15.09 26.72
C SER A 98 -12.01 16.51 26.97
N HIS A 99 -11.03 16.70 27.86
CA HIS A 99 -10.40 18.01 28.03
C HIS A 99 -9.64 18.44 26.76
N LEU A 100 -8.98 17.52 26.07
CA LEU A 100 -8.32 17.81 24.79
C LEU A 100 -9.36 18.10 23.67
N LEU A 101 -10.48 17.38 23.61
CA LEU A 101 -11.56 17.68 22.67
C LEU A 101 -12.18 19.06 22.92
N ILE A 102 -12.46 19.42 24.18
CA ILE A 102 -13.15 20.67 24.55
C ILE A 102 -12.21 21.88 24.52
N ASN A 103 -10.92 21.71 24.90
CA ASN A 103 -9.99 22.83 25.02
C ASN A 103 -9.06 23.00 23.81
N ILE A 104 -8.83 21.96 23.00
CA ILE A 104 -7.89 22.02 21.85
C ILE A 104 -8.59 21.86 20.50
N LEU A 105 -9.66 21.05 20.41
CA LEU A 105 -10.53 20.98 19.20
C LEU A 105 -11.85 21.75 19.35
N HIS A 106 -12.10 22.32 20.54
CA HIS A 106 -13.29 23.10 20.89
C HIS A 106 -14.62 22.42 20.51
N ILE A 107 -14.69 21.09 20.64
CA ILE A 107 -15.94 20.34 20.48
C ILE A 107 -16.97 20.85 21.50
N PRO A 108 -18.23 21.12 21.13
CA PRO A 108 -19.22 21.61 22.09
C PRO A 108 -19.40 20.57 23.19
N SER A 109 -19.21 20.99 24.44
CA SER A 109 -19.23 20.08 25.59
C SER A 109 -20.52 19.23 25.74
N PRO A 110 -21.73 19.66 25.28
CA PRO A 110 -22.90 18.78 25.29
C PRO A 110 -22.75 17.50 24.45
N PHE A 111 -21.87 17.48 23.44
CA PHE A 111 -21.59 16.29 22.61
C PHE A 111 -20.42 15.44 23.12
N VAL A 112 -19.72 15.83 24.19
CA VAL A 112 -18.56 15.09 24.73
C VAL A 112 -18.89 14.56 26.12
N HIS A 113 -18.86 13.24 26.28
CA HIS A 113 -19.19 12.58 27.55
C HIS A 113 -17.97 11.81 28.10
N PRO A 114 -17.28 12.34 29.14
CA PRO A 114 -16.17 11.64 29.76
C PRO A 114 -16.63 10.39 30.52
N LEU A 115 -15.90 9.29 30.35
CA LEU A 115 -16.08 8.07 31.12
C LEU A 115 -14.83 7.85 32.01
N SER A 116 -15.05 7.61 33.30
CA SER A 116 -13.97 7.36 34.26
C SER A 116 -13.20 6.08 33.95
N LEU A 117 -11.88 6.11 34.11
CA LEU A 117 -11.05 4.90 34.04
C LEU A 117 -11.45 3.91 35.15
N ASN A 118 -11.44 2.63 34.81
CA ASN A 118 -11.74 1.50 35.67
C ASN A 118 -13.12 1.55 36.38
N GLN A 119 -14.06 2.35 35.87
CA GLN A 119 -15.47 2.34 36.26
C GLN A 119 -16.32 1.80 35.11
N SER A 120 -17.32 0.99 35.44
CA SER A 120 -18.24 0.40 34.45
C SER A 120 -19.53 1.22 34.38
N VAL A 121 -19.95 1.53 33.16
CA VAL A 121 -21.15 2.33 32.85
C VAL A 121 -22.01 1.56 31.85
N VAL A 122 -23.34 1.57 32.00
CA VAL A 122 -24.25 1.00 31.02
C VAL A 122 -24.57 2.07 29.98
N ILE A 123 -24.27 1.80 28.71
CA ILE A 123 -24.59 2.67 27.57
C ILE A 123 -25.49 1.88 26.62
N ASP A 124 -26.67 2.40 26.30
CA ASP A 124 -27.65 1.77 25.39
C ASP A 124 -27.94 0.28 25.74
N GLY A 125 -27.88 -0.04 27.04
CA GLY A 125 -28.11 -1.38 27.58
C GLY A 125 -26.87 -2.29 27.65
N SER A 126 -25.73 -1.92 27.06
CA SER A 126 -24.46 -2.68 27.12
C SER A 126 -23.51 -2.09 28.17
N VAL A 127 -22.72 -2.92 28.86
CA VAL A 127 -21.72 -2.44 29.84
C VAL A 127 -20.44 -2.03 29.12
N VAL A 128 -19.92 -0.85 29.44
CA VAL A 128 -18.66 -0.31 28.93
C VAL A 128 -17.73 0.05 30.09
N THR A 129 -16.45 -0.34 29.98
CA THR A 129 -15.39 -0.01 30.95
C THR A 129 -14.16 0.49 30.19
N LEU A 130 -13.45 1.51 30.72
CA LEU A 130 -12.23 2.05 30.10
C LEU A 130 -11.00 1.66 30.94
N ILE A 131 -9.93 1.19 30.30
CA ILE A 131 -8.61 0.97 30.92
C ILE A 131 -7.56 1.77 30.14
N ASP A 132 -6.49 2.21 30.80
CA ASP A 132 -5.35 2.88 30.15
C ASP A 132 -4.69 2.02 29.06
N ALA A 133 -4.30 2.63 27.93
CA ALA A 133 -3.66 1.96 26.80
C ALA A 133 -2.11 2.08 26.77
N ASN A 134 -1.52 2.87 27.69
CA ASN A 134 -0.08 3.16 27.79
C ASN A 134 0.57 3.67 26.47
N HIS A 135 -0.26 4.22 25.58
CA HIS A 135 0.11 4.79 24.30
C HIS A 135 0.48 6.28 24.43
N CYS A 136 -0.51 7.14 24.62
CA CYS A 136 -0.34 8.56 24.92
C CYS A 136 -1.24 8.95 26.10
N PRO A 137 -1.04 10.13 26.72
CA PRO A 137 -1.92 10.62 27.77
C PRO A 137 -3.41 10.60 27.35
N GLY A 138 -4.25 9.97 28.16
CA GLY A 138 -5.69 9.80 27.91
C GLY A 138 -6.08 8.66 26.95
N ALA A 139 -5.13 7.93 26.38
CA ALA A 139 -5.44 6.80 25.49
C ALA A 139 -6.02 5.61 26.27
N VAL A 140 -7.13 5.03 25.77
CA VAL A 140 -7.87 3.97 26.44
C VAL A 140 -8.21 2.77 25.56
N GLN A 141 -8.15 1.61 26.20
CA GLN A 141 -8.75 0.36 25.76
C GLN A 141 -10.21 0.35 26.22
N PHE A 142 -11.14 0.03 25.31
CA PHE A 142 -12.55 -0.13 25.64
C PHE A 142 -12.90 -1.60 25.85
N LEU A 143 -13.59 -1.89 26.95
CA LEU A 143 -14.16 -3.19 27.27
C LEU A 143 -15.68 -3.12 27.12
N PHE A 144 -16.26 -4.02 26.34
CA PHE A 144 -17.70 -4.08 26.07
C PHE A 144 -18.30 -5.43 26.46
N LYS A 145 -19.33 -5.43 27.32
CA LYS A 145 -20.21 -6.61 27.54
C LYS A 145 -21.56 -6.28 26.93
N VAL A 146 -21.88 -6.89 25.79
CA VAL A 146 -23.08 -6.57 25.01
C VAL A 146 -24.27 -7.36 25.53
N ASN A 147 -25.41 -6.70 25.67
CA ASN A 147 -26.62 -7.30 26.27
C ASN A 147 -27.41 -8.14 25.24
N GLU A 148 -26.94 -9.37 25.06
CA GLU A 148 -27.58 -10.40 24.23
C GLU A 148 -27.69 -11.73 25.00
N THR A 149 -28.39 -12.70 24.41
CA THR A 149 -28.63 -14.05 24.97
C THR A 149 -27.38 -14.84 25.34
N GLU A 150 -26.26 -14.67 24.63
CA GLU A 150 -24.94 -15.24 24.99
C GLU A 150 -24.01 -14.20 25.68
N SER A 151 -24.45 -12.95 25.84
CA SER A 151 -23.76 -11.82 26.50
C SER A 151 -22.27 -11.66 26.10
N PRO A 152 -21.97 -11.45 24.80
CA PRO A 152 -20.60 -11.51 24.30
C PRO A 152 -19.71 -10.36 24.79
N ARG A 153 -18.42 -10.67 24.94
CA ARG A 153 -17.39 -9.80 25.50
C ARG A 153 -16.39 -9.37 24.42
N TYR A 154 -16.26 -8.07 24.19
CA TYR A 154 -15.32 -7.50 23.21
C TYR A 154 -14.31 -6.58 23.88
N VAL A 155 -13.05 -6.66 23.44
CA VAL A 155 -11.98 -5.73 23.82
C VAL A 155 -11.57 -4.95 22.59
N HIS A 156 -11.53 -3.61 22.65
CA HIS A 156 -10.98 -2.78 21.59
C HIS A 156 -9.82 -1.96 22.14
N THR A 157 -8.59 -2.28 21.72
CA THR A 157 -7.38 -1.70 22.32
C THR A 157 -7.20 -0.22 22.02
N GLY A 158 -7.81 0.28 20.94
CA GLY A 158 -7.30 1.48 20.28
C GLY A 158 -5.88 1.22 19.80
N ASP A 159 -5.03 2.23 19.84
CA ASP A 159 -3.59 2.08 19.70
C ASP A 159 -2.98 1.98 21.11
N PHE A 160 -2.12 0.97 21.35
CA PHE A 160 -1.72 0.60 22.72
C PHE A 160 -0.30 0.02 22.81
N ARG A 161 0.38 0.29 23.93
CA ARG A 161 1.64 -0.37 24.33
C ARG A 161 1.37 -1.31 25.50
N PHE A 162 1.22 -2.60 25.22
CA PHE A 162 1.17 -3.62 26.26
C PHE A 162 2.36 -3.50 27.21
N ASN A 163 2.07 -3.61 28.50
CA ASN A 163 3.04 -3.78 29.57
C ASN A 163 2.52 -4.87 30.53
N ARG A 164 3.41 -5.45 31.34
CA ARG A 164 3.02 -6.56 32.23
C ARG A 164 2.14 -6.15 33.42
N GLU A 165 2.04 -4.87 33.72
CA GLU A 165 1.17 -4.37 34.80
C GLU A 165 -0.31 -4.47 34.41
N MET A 166 -0.62 -4.39 33.11
CA MET A 166 -1.97 -4.68 32.57
C MET A 166 -2.46 -6.10 32.89
N LEU A 167 -1.57 -7.07 33.14
CA LEU A 167 -1.93 -8.44 33.54
C LEU A 167 -2.53 -8.52 34.97
N LEU A 168 -2.39 -7.43 35.75
CA LEU A 168 -2.92 -7.30 37.10
C LEU A 168 -4.24 -6.49 37.14
N ASP A 169 -4.69 -5.93 36.01
CA ASP A 169 -5.94 -5.18 35.96
C ASP A 169 -7.15 -6.12 36.06
N LEU A 170 -7.98 -5.90 37.09
CA LEU A 170 -9.13 -6.75 37.40
C LEU A 170 -10.22 -6.66 36.31
N ASN A 171 -10.43 -5.49 35.71
CA ASN A 171 -11.43 -5.32 34.65
C ASN A 171 -10.97 -6.07 33.39
N LEU A 172 -9.68 -6.02 33.05
CA LEU A 172 -9.12 -6.77 31.91
C LEU A 172 -9.16 -8.29 32.16
N GLY A 173 -8.94 -8.72 33.41
CA GLY A 173 -9.07 -10.11 33.83
C GLY A 173 -10.47 -10.71 33.57
N GLU A 174 -11.52 -9.91 33.69
CA GLU A 174 -12.90 -10.33 33.35
C GLU A 174 -13.13 -10.56 31.84
N PHE A 175 -12.14 -10.27 30.98
CA PHE A 175 -12.19 -10.46 29.53
C PHE A 175 -11.30 -11.62 29.03
N ILE A 176 -10.76 -12.43 29.94
CA ILE A 176 -10.14 -13.72 29.56
C ILE A 176 -11.23 -14.61 28.91
N GLY A 177 -10.95 -15.13 27.72
CA GLY A 177 -11.90 -15.82 26.85
C GLY A 177 -12.86 -14.90 26.09
N ALA A 178 -12.50 -13.64 25.85
CA ALA A 178 -13.31 -12.69 25.06
C ALA A 178 -13.64 -13.22 23.66
N ASP A 179 -14.80 -12.81 23.13
CA ASP A 179 -15.31 -13.24 21.82
C ASP A 179 -14.50 -12.65 20.66
N ALA A 180 -14.13 -11.38 20.76
CA ALA A 180 -13.14 -10.78 19.87
C ALA A 180 -12.29 -9.71 20.57
N VAL A 181 -11.01 -9.67 20.19
CA VAL A 181 -10.11 -8.54 20.46
C VAL A 181 -9.86 -7.78 19.17
N PHE A 182 -10.23 -6.51 19.16
CA PHE A 182 -9.89 -5.52 18.12
C PHE A 182 -8.53 -4.93 18.51
N LEU A 183 -7.50 -5.30 17.75
CA LEU A 183 -6.09 -5.24 18.18
C LEU A 183 -5.25 -4.29 17.30
N ASP A 184 -4.54 -3.35 17.94
CA ASP A 184 -3.45 -2.59 17.32
C ASP A 184 -2.47 -3.56 16.65
N THR A 185 -2.32 -3.38 15.34
CA THR A 185 -1.57 -4.29 14.49
C THR A 185 -0.44 -3.59 13.73
N THR A 186 -0.15 -2.34 14.11
CA THR A 186 0.88 -1.44 13.54
C THR A 186 2.24 -2.10 13.38
N TYR A 187 2.71 -2.83 14.40
CA TYR A 187 3.97 -3.57 14.37
C TYR A 187 3.80 -5.10 14.44
N CYS A 188 2.67 -5.63 13.96
CA CYS A 188 2.39 -7.07 13.93
C CYS A 188 3.21 -7.82 12.84
N HIS A 189 4.52 -7.93 13.04
CA HIS A 189 5.43 -8.73 12.23
C HIS A 189 6.72 -9.07 13.02
N PRO A 190 7.26 -10.31 12.95
CA PRO A 190 8.49 -10.76 13.64
C PRO A 190 9.81 -9.98 13.39
N LYS A 191 9.76 -8.85 12.66
CA LYS A 191 10.89 -7.96 12.39
C LYS A 191 10.94 -6.74 13.33
N PHE A 192 9.85 -6.49 14.06
CA PHE A 192 9.68 -5.34 14.93
C PHE A 192 9.86 -5.79 16.39
N VAL A 193 11.11 -5.74 16.86
CA VAL A 193 11.51 -6.10 18.23
C VAL A 193 12.37 -4.97 18.78
N PHE A 194 11.74 -3.81 18.95
CA PHE A 194 12.36 -2.64 19.57
C PHE A 194 12.35 -2.75 21.10
N PRO A 195 13.29 -2.07 21.80
CA PRO A 195 13.38 -2.10 23.26
C PRO A 195 12.12 -1.57 23.97
N THR A 196 12.13 -1.69 25.30
CA THR A 196 11.13 -1.08 26.17
C THR A 196 11.14 0.44 26.05
N GLN A 197 10.04 1.06 26.49
CA GLN A 197 9.99 2.52 26.64
C GLN A 197 11.07 3.02 27.61
N ASN A 198 11.34 2.28 28.69
CA ASN A 198 12.28 2.66 29.74
C ASN A 198 13.73 2.66 29.24
N GLU A 199 14.22 1.57 28.62
CA GLU A 199 15.58 1.53 28.05
C GLU A 199 15.83 2.65 27.01
N SER A 200 14.77 3.02 26.27
CA SER A 200 14.83 4.10 25.29
C SER A 200 14.84 5.50 25.95
N VAL A 201 14.22 5.66 27.11
CA VAL A 201 14.27 6.87 27.94
C VAL A 201 15.62 6.98 28.66
N ASP A 202 16.09 5.89 29.26
CA ASP A 202 17.41 5.79 29.91
C ASP A 202 18.51 6.25 28.95
N TYR A 203 18.52 5.71 27.72
CA TYR A 203 19.48 6.13 26.69
C TYR A 203 19.42 7.62 26.35
N ILE A 204 18.23 8.25 26.32
CA ILE A 204 18.10 9.68 26.05
C ILE A 204 18.63 10.49 27.25
N VAL A 205 18.23 10.13 28.47
CA VAL A 205 18.66 10.79 29.71
C VAL A 205 20.18 10.70 29.88
N ASP A 206 20.77 9.54 29.63
CA ASP A 206 22.20 9.32 29.80
C ASP A 206 23.00 10.10 28.75
N VAL A 207 22.55 10.19 27.49
CA VAL A 207 23.18 11.06 26.47
C VAL A 207 23.07 12.55 26.82
N VAL A 208 21.96 12.99 27.43
CA VAL A 208 21.83 14.37 27.95
C VAL A 208 22.83 14.63 29.06
N LYS A 209 23.05 13.67 29.97
CA LYS A 209 24.02 13.77 31.08
C LYS A 209 25.48 13.68 30.64
N GLU A 210 25.81 12.79 29.70
CA GLU A 210 27.17 12.68 29.12
C GLU A 210 27.63 13.98 28.44
N CYS A 211 26.69 14.79 27.95
CA CYS A 211 26.95 16.07 27.30
C CYS A 211 26.71 17.30 28.20
N ASP A 212 26.44 17.11 29.51
CA ASP A 212 26.15 18.23 30.40
C ASP A 212 27.44 18.98 30.81
N GLY A 213 27.37 20.31 30.83
CA GLY A 213 28.54 21.19 31.02
C GLY A 213 29.26 21.62 29.73
N GLU A 214 28.97 21.02 28.57
CA GLU A 214 29.30 21.61 27.27
C GLU A 214 28.20 22.61 26.83
N ASN A 215 28.52 23.57 25.95
CA ASN A 215 27.56 24.52 25.38
C ASN A 215 26.68 23.86 24.28
N VAL A 216 25.84 22.90 24.68
CA VAL A 216 25.03 22.04 23.81
C VAL A 216 23.56 22.43 23.84
N LEU A 217 22.94 22.49 22.66
CA LEU A 217 21.48 22.51 22.51
C LEU A 217 20.95 21.08 22.30
N PHE A 218 20.01 20.64 23.12
CA PHE A 218 19.27 19.39 22.91
C PHE A 218 17.93 19.68 22.24
N LEU A 219 17.61 18.93 21.18
CA LEU A 219 16.36 19.05 20.41
C LEU A 219 15.59 17.72 20.46
N VAL A 220 14.40 17.68 21.06
CA VAL A 220 13.58 16.46 21.17
C VAL A 220 12.40 16.55 20.19
N ALA A 221 12.34 15.61 19.24
CA ALA A 221 11.27 15.60 18.24
C ALA A 221 9.98 14.94 18.74
N THR A 222 8.88 15.69 18.80
CA THR A 222 7.56 15.20 19.24
C THR A 222 6.45 15.58 18.25
N TYR A 223 5.21 15.23 18.60
CA TYR A 223 3.97 15.65 17.94
C TYR A 223 2.99 16.21 18.99
N VAL A 224 1.73 16.46 18.60
CA VAL A 224 0.73 17.22 19.38
C VAL A 224 0.51 16.62 20.78
N VAL A 225 0.12 15.34 20.87
CA VAL A 225 0.04 14.57 22.13
C VAL A 225 0.79 13.25 21.94
N GLY A 226 1.77 12.97 22.80
CA GLY A 226 2.66 11.81 22.72
C GLY A 226 4.12 12.21 22.96
N LYS A 227 4.92 11.26 23.46
CA LYS A 227 6.31 11.43 23.93
C LYS A 227 6.50 12.25 25.22
N GLU A 228 5.44 12.69 25.90
CA GLU A 228 5.56 13.44 27.18
C GLU A 228 6.35 12.67 28.24
N LYS A 229 6.22 11.33 28.27
CA LYS A 229 6.99 10.41 29.12
C LYS A 229 8.51 10.60 28.98
N ILE A 230 9.00 10.96 27.79
CA ILE A 230 10.41 11.28 27.54
C ILE A 230 10.75 12.67 28.10
N LEU A 231 9.89 13.67 27.87
CA LEU A 231 10.13 15.05 28.29
C LEU A 231 10.17 15.18 29.81
N LEU A 232 9.20 14.57 30.51
CA LEU A 232 9.10 14.50 31.96
C LEU A 232 10.32 13.80 32.57
N GLU A 233 10.75 12.67 32.00
CA GLU A 233 11.92 11.94 32.50
C GLU A 233 13.24 12.69 32.25
N ILE A 234 13.39 13.39 31.12
CA ILE A 234 14.54 14.30 30.93
C ILE A 234 14.53 15.38 32.02
N ALA A 235 13.40 16.06 32.23
CA ALA A 235 13.33 17.14 33.20
C ALA A 235 13.64 16.66 34.63
N ARG A 236 12.92 15.61 35.07
CA ARG A 236 13.04 15.02 36.40
C ARG A 236 14.41 14.41 36.68
N ARG A 237 15.04 13.73 35.70
CA ARG A 237 16.34 13.04 35.91
C ARG A 237 17.55 13.91 35.61
N CYS A 238 17.43 14.97 34.80
CA CYS A 238 18.53 15.87 34.47
C CYS A 238 18.48 17.20 35.24
N GLY A 239 17.38 17.52 35.93
CA GLY A 239 17.24 18.77 36.70
C GLY A 239 17.17 20.01 35.82
N LYS A 240 16.64 19.89 34.59
CA LYS A 240 16.53 20.96 33.60
C LYS A 240 15.06 21.17 33.24
N LYS A 241 14.59 22.40 33.07
CA LYS A 241 13.30 22.63 32.42
C LYS A 241 13.33 22.14 30.97
N VAL A 242 12.18 21.91 30.35
CA VAL A 242 12.04 21.62 28.93
C VAL A 242 11.35 22.81 28.26
N CYS A 243 12.04 23.46 27.33
CA CYS A 243 11.49 24.55 26.54
C CYS A 243 10.53 24.00 25.48
N VAL A 244 9.34 24.59 25.42
CA VAL A 244 8.25 24.29 24.47
C VAL A 244 7.81 25.59 23.79
N ASP A 245 7.04 25.51 22.71
CA ASP A 245 6.24 26.66 22.28
C ASP A 245 4.93 26.75 23.10
N GLY A 246 4.31 27.93 23.14
CA GLY A 246 3.05 28.14 23.86
C GLY A 246 1.93 27.19 23.43
N LYS A 247 2.04 26.64 22.22
CA LYS A 247 1.12 25.67 21.62
C LYS A 247 1.25 24.28 22.22
N LYS A 248 2.47 23.76 22.35
CA LYS A 248 2.71 22.54 23.12
C LYS A 248 2.49 22.80 24.62
N MET A 249 2.70 24.03 25.12
CA MET A 249 2.34 24.40 26.49
C MET A 249 0.83 24.36 26.74
N GLU A 250 -0.03 24.81 25.81
CA GLU A 250 -1.49 24.73 25.98
C GLU A 250 -1.98 23.29 26.02
N VAL A 251 -1.45 22.42 25.16
CA VAL A 251 -1.67 20.97 25.27
C VAL A 251 -1.18 20.43 26.61
N LEU A 252 0.01 20.83 27.09
CA LEU A 252 0.52 20.42 28.40
C LEU A 252 -0.35 20.95 29.56
N ARG A 253 -0.96 22.15 29.46
CA ARG A 253 -1.98 22.66 30.40
C ARG A 253 -3.21 21.76 30.41
N ALA A 254 -3.74 21.40 29.24
CA ALA A 254 -4.88 20.47 29.13
C ALA A 254 -4.58 19.05 29.64
N LEU A 255 -3.30 18.64 29.63
CA LEU A 255 -2.81 17.39 30.23
C LEU A 255 -2.48 17.50 31.74
N GLY A 256 -2.55 18.69 32.35
CA GLY A 256 -2.23 18.92 33.77
C GLY A 256 -0.75 19.20 34.10
N TYR A 257 0.12 19.31 33.09
CA TYR A 257 1.56 19.59 33.22
C TYR A 257 1.93 21.08 33.08
N GLY A 258 0.95 21.96 32.90
CA GLY A 258 1.18 23.39 32.64
C GLY A 258 1.57 24.24 33.85
N GLU A 259 1.49 23.69 35.06
CA GLU A 259 1.83 24.36 36.33
C GLU A 259 2.89 23.61 37.15
N SER A 260 3.27 22.39 36.75
CA SER A 260 4.18 21.53 37.52
C SER A 260 5.64 21.98 37.50
N GLY A 261 6.00 22.91 36.61
CA GLY A 261 7.26 23.66 36.63
C GLY A 261 8.42 23.06 35.84
N GLU A 262 8.28 21.82 35.32
CA GLU A 262 9.26 21.20 34.43
C GLU A 262 9.30 21.82 33.03
N PHE A 263 8.25 22.53 32.62
CA PHE A 263 8.14 23.12 31.29
C PHE A 263 8.27 24.65 31.32
N THR A 264 8.73 25.23 30.21
CA THR A 264 8.82 26.69 30.04
C THR A 264 8.64 27.10 28.58
N GLU A 265 8.12 28.30 28.35
CA GLU A 265 8.10 28.94 27.03
C GLU A 265 9.36 29.81 26.79
N ASP A 266 10.11 30.14 27.84
CA ASP A 266 11.36 30.90 27.70
C ASP A 266 12.48 30.01 27.15
N ARG A 267 13.05 30.44 26.03
CA ARG A 267 14.14 29.78 25.32
C ARG A 267 15.50 29.96 26.01
N LEU A 268 15.60 30.86 26.98
CA LEU A 268 16.80 31.14 27.77
C LEU A 268 16.87 30.33 29.07
N GLU A 269 15.73 29.91 29.62
CA GLU A 269 15.66 29.10 30.85
C GLU A 269 16.15 27.64 30.68
N SER A 270 16.30 27.15 29.45
CA SER A 270 16.74 25.77 29.20
C SER A 270 17.52 25.59 27.90
N ASN A 271 18.45 24.63 27.90
CA ASN A 271 19.10 24.10 26.71
C ASN A 271 18.47 22.80 26.17
N VAL A 272 17.31 22.37 26.69
CA VAL A 272 16.49 21.26 26.16
C VAL A 272 15.22 21.82 25.54
N HIS A 273 15.02 21.62 24.24
CA HIS A 273 13.92 22.21 23.47
C HIS A 273 13.12 21.14 22.71
N VAL A 274 11.80 21.23 22.75
CA VAL A 274 10.89 20.43 21.92
C VAL A 274 10.82 21.02 20.51
N VAL A 275 10.79 20.15 19.49
CA VAL A 275 10.68 20.54 18.09
C VAL A 275 9.75 19.61 17.29
N GLY A 276 9.19 20.13 16.20
CA GLY A 276 8.56 19.29 15.17
C GLY A 276 9.59 18.39 14.47
N TRP A 277 9.15 17.22 14.01
CA TRP A 277 10.03 16.22 13.37
C TRP A 277 10.81 16.74 12.15
N ASN A 278 10.19 17.61 11.36
CA ASN A 278 10.78 18.27 10.19
C ASN A 278 12.06 19.08 10.51
N VAL A 279 12.24 19.51 11.76
CA VAL A 279 13.45 20.21 12.23
C VAL A 279 14.66 19.26 12.26
N LEU A 280 14.47 17.97 12.57
CA LEU A 280 15.55 16.99 12.63
C LEU A 280 15.70 16.16 11.35
N GLY A 281 14.64 15.92 10.59
CA GLY A 281 14.75 15.22 9.30
C GLY A 281 13.45 14.65 8.71
N GLU A 282 13.58 14.09 7.51
CA GLU A 282 12.53 13.29 6.85
C GLU A 282 12.74 11.81 7.16
N THR A 283 11.69 11.02 7.39
CA THR A 283 11.82 9.56 7.64
C THR A 283 11.69 8.69 6.38
N TRP A 284 11.09 9.19 5.30
CA TRP A 284 10.68 8.38 4.15
C TRP A 284 11.52 8.63 2.89
N PRO A 285 11.92 7.59 2.12
CA PRO A 285 11.80 6.15 2.41
C PRO A 285 12.94 5.62 3.31
N TYR A 286 13.79 6.51 3.84
CA TYR A 286 14.83 6.26 4.83
C TYR A 286 15.16 7.58 5.54
N PHE A 287 15.66 7.54 6.79
CA PHE A 287 15.92 8.78 7.54
C PHE A 287 16.99 9.67 6.89
N ARG A 288 16.64 10.95 6.69
CA ARG A 288 17.45 12.02 6.10
C ARG A 288 17.65 13.14 7.12
N PRO A 289 18.84 13.25 7.75
CA PRO A 289 19.17 14.33 8.68
C PRO A 289 19.02 15.74 8.09
N ASN A 290 18.30 16.63 8.79
CA ASN A 290 18.25 18.06 8.50
C ASN A 290 19.34 18.83 9.28
N PHE A 291 20.60 18.45 9.06
CA PHE A 291 21.76 19.11 9.68
C PHE A 291 21.87 20.61 9.36
N VAL A 292 21.19 21.10 8.32
CA VAL A 292 21.16 22.53 7.97
C VAL A 292 20.31 23.29 8.97
N ARG A 293 19.02 22.93 9.14
CA ARG A 293 18.14 23.61 10.09
C ARG A 293 18.61 23.46 11.54
N MET A 294 19.16 22.30 11.91
CA MET A 294 19.78 22.13 13.24
C MET A 294 20.95 23.10 13.48
N LYS A 295 21.80 23.33 12.48
CA LYS A 295 22.95 24.24 12.60
C LYS A 295 22.52 25.70 12.61
N GLU A 296 21.47 26.06 11.87
CA GLU A 296 20.83 27.38 11.97
C GLU A 296 20.34 27.64 13.38
N ILE A 297 19.51 26.76 13.95
CA ILE A 297 18.97 26.90 15.31
C ILE A 297 20.09 26.94 16.37
N MET A 298 21.15 26.15 16.19
CA MET A 298 22.33 26.16 17.06
C MET A 298 23.03 27.53 17.08
N VAL A 299 23.23 28.14 15.90
CA VAL A 299 23.89 29.45 15.76
C VAL A 299 22.95 30.61 16.18
N GLU A 300 21.68 30.55 15.78
CA GLU A 300 20.58 31.47 16.16
C GLU A 300 20.51 31.67 17.68
N ARG A 301 20.84 30.61 18.45
CA ARG A 301 20.74 30.56 19.91
C ARG A 301 22.08 30.50 20.64
N GLY A 302 23.21 30.71 19.96
CA GLY A 302 24.54 30.84 20.59
C GLY A 302 25.19 29.57 21.13
N TYR A 303 24.70 28.38 20.74
CA TYR A 303 25.29 27.10 21.16
C TYR A 303 26.47 26.69 20.26
N SER A 304 27.43 25.92 20.79
CA SER A 304 28.57 25.41 20.00
C SER A 304 28.32 24.04 19.38
N LYS A 305 27.35 23.28 19.90
CA LYS A 305 27.01 21.91 19.53
C LYS A 305 25.50 21.70 19.64
N VAL A 306 24.95 20.79 18.84
CA VAL A 306 23.51 20.45 18.87
C VAL A 306 23.28 18.94 18.76
N VAL A 307 22.42 18.41 19.63
CA VAL A 307 22.08 16.99 19.76
C VAL A 307 20.57 16.82 19.59
N GLY A 308 20.15 16.24 18.47
CA GLY A 308 18.75 15.92 18.19
C GLY A 308 18.40 14.49 18.59
N PHE A 309 17.19 14.29 19.14
CA PHE A 309 16.62 12.97 19.42
C PHE A 309 15.38 12.74 18.55
N VAL A 310 15.35 11.62 17.82
CA VAL A 310 14.19 11.18 17.02
C VAL A 310 13.62 9.89 17.65
N PRO A 311 12.67 9.99 18.59
CA PRO A 311 12.09 8.84 19.29
C PRO A 311 10.97 8.17 18.46
N THR A 312 11.33 7.14 17.69
CA THR A 312 10.36 6.35 16.92
C THR A 312 10.81 4.93 16.55
N GLY A 313 9.91 3.95 16.73
CA GLY A 313 10.07 2.56 16.29
C GLY A 313 10.34 2.39 14.79
N TRP A 314 9.97 3.36 13.95
CA TRP A 314 10.29 3.37 12.51
C TRP A 314 11.80 3.41 12.19
N THR A 315 12.66 3.72 13.16
CA THR A 315 14.13 3.77 12.97
C THR A 315 14.82 2.40 13.01
N TYR A 316 14.08 1.32 13.29
CA TYR A 316 14.62 0.00 13.59
C TYR A 316 15.10 -0.79 12.35
N GLU A 317 16.40 -0.72 12.07
CA GLU A 317 17.11 -1.57 11.09
C GLU A 317 17.98 -2.62 11.82
N VAL A 318 17.58 -3.90 11.81
CA VAL A 318 18.22 -4.98 12.58
C VAL A 318 19.61 -5.36 12.04
N LYS A 319 20.66 -4.60 12.40
CA LYS A 319 22.08 -5.02 12.35
C LYS A 319 22.91 -4.36 13.47
N ARG A 320 23.00 -5.06 14.62
CA ARG A 320 23.78 -4.77 15.86
C ARG A 320 23.09 -3.87 16.89
N ASP A 321 23.49 -4.11 18.14
CA ASP A 321 22.78 -3.76 19.38
C ASP A 321 23.09 -2.34 19.86
N LYS A 322 23.01 -1.35 18.95
CA LYS A 322 23.32 0.05 19.26
C LYS A 322 22.37 1.04 18.61
N PHE A 323 21.90 1.99 19.40
CA PHE A 323 21.17 3.19 18.96
C PHE A 323 21.93 3.90 17.83
N LYS A 324 21.22 4.29 16.78
CA LYS A 324 21.83 4.65 15.48
C LYS A 324 22.06 6.15 15.38
N VAL A 325 23.27 6.58 15.75
CA VAL A 325 23.66 8.00 15.68
C VAL A 325 24.02 8.42 14.24
N ARG A 326 23.63 9.64 13.86
CA ARG A 326 24.08 10.36 12.66
C ARG A 326 24.82 11.62 13.10
N GLU A 327 26.05 11.79 12.65
CA GLU A 327 26.91 12.91 13.05
C GLU A 327 27.44 13.66 11.83
N LYS A 328 27.48 14.98 11.92
CA LYS A 328 28.13 15.88 10.95
C LYS A 328 28.51 17.18 11.65
N ASP A 329 29.77 17.59 11.52
CA ASP A 329 30.31 18.82 12.11
C ASP A 329 29.99 18.89 13.62
N SER A 330 29.30 19.94 14.08
CA SER A 330 28.85 20.12 15.47
C SER A 330 27.45 19.56 15.75
N CYS A 331 26.86 18.79 14.82
CA CYS A 331 25.49 18.29 14.89
C CYS A 331 25.44 16.76 15.02
N LYS A 332 24.74 16.26 16.05
CA LYS A 332 24.42 14.84 16.25
C LYS A 332 22.92 14.62 16.20
N ILE A 333 22.47 13.50 15.63
CA ILE A 333 21.08 13.02 15.71
C ILE A 333 21.10 11.57 16.19
N HIS A 334 20.41 11.31 17.30
CA HIS A 334 20.23 10.01 17.89
C HIS A 334 18.88 9.45 17.43
N LEU A 335 18.92 8.38 16.62
CA LEU A 335 17.73 7.65 16.23
C LEU A 335 17.41 6.63 17.32
N VAL A 336 16.32 6.87 18.04
CA VAL A 336 15.92 6.11 19.24
C VAL A 336 14.68 5.29 18.91
N PRO A 337 14.70 3.95 18.96
CA PRO A 337 13.57 3.08 18.61
C PRO A 337 12.48 3.04 19.70
N TYR A 338 12.10 4.21 20.25
CA TYR A 338 11.01 4.36 21.20
C TYR A 338 9.64 4.21 20.49
N SER A 339 8.74 3.40 21.04
CA SER A 339 7.40 3.16 20.48
C SER A 339 6.31 3.26 21.54
N GLU A 340 5.17 3.85 21.16
CA GLU A 340 3.92 3.90 21.93
C GLU A 340 2.90 2.85 21.45
N HIS A 341 3.29 2.02 20.48
CA HIS A 341 2.57 0.81 20.07
C HIS A 341 3.37 -0.43 20.44
N SER A 342 2.67 -1.52 20.75
CA SER A 342 3.21 -2.84 21.09
C SER A 342 4.11 -3.43 19.99
N ASN A 343 5.21 -4.06 20.38
CA ASN A 343 6.06 -4.86 19.49
C ASN A 343 5.43 -6.23 19.20
N TYR A 344 6.04 -7.02 18.31
CA TYR A 344 5.47 -8.30 17.87
C TYR A 344 5.27 -9.33 18.99
N GLU A 345 6.18 -9.43 19.96
CA GLU A 345 6.06 -10.39 21.05
C GLU A 345 5.16 -9.87 22.18
N GLU A 346 5.15 -8.54 22.41
CA GLU A 346 4.21 -7.88 23.32
C GLU A 346 2.75 -8.11 22.89
N LEU A 347 2.45 -7.98 21.59
CA LEU A 347 1.14 -8.32 21.02
C LEU A 347 0.77 -9.79 21.24
N ARG A 348 1.74 -10.71 21.17
CA ARG A 348 1.51 -12.14 21.38
C ARG A 348 1.32 -12.48 22.86
N GLU A 349 2.03 -11.81 23.76
CA GLU A 349 1.85 -11.98 25.20
C GLU A 349 0.46 -11.49 25.65
N TYR A 350 0.01 -10.33 25.15
CA TYR A 350 -1.33 -9.81 25.40
C TYR A 350 -2.45 -10.72 24.87
N VAL A 351 -2.36 -11.18 23.61
CA VAL A 351 -3.36 -12.11 23.04
C VAL A 351 -3.33 -13.47 23.77
N ARG A 352 -2.16 -13.94 24.20
CA ARG A 352 -2.03 -15.18 25.00
C ARG A 352 -2.68 -15.07 26.38
N PHE A 353 -2.62 -13.89 27.01
CA PHE A 353 -3.27 -13.62 28.29
C PHE A 353 -4.80 -13.61 28.14
N LEU A 354 -5.34 -12.84 27.20
CA LEU A 354 -6.80 -12.78 26.97
C LEU A 354 -7.36 -14.07 26.37
N LYS A 355 -6.54 -14.87 25.67
CA LYS A 355 -6.92 -16.12 24.96
C LYS A 355 -8.28 -16.02 24.25
N PRO A 356 -8.51 -15.00 23.39
CA PRO A 356 -9.82 -14.73 22.83
C PRO A 356 -10.23 -15.78 21.78
N LYS A 357 -11.52 -15.88 21.46
CA LYS A 357 -12.00 -16.71 20.34
C LYS A 357 -11.46 -16.19 19.00
N LYS A 358 -11.44 -14.86 18.80
CA LYS A 358 -11.07 -14.21 17.53
C LYS A 358 -10.19 -12.97 17.73
N VAL A 359 -9.28 -12.74 16.79
CA VAL A 359 -8.54 -11.46 16.66
C VAL A 359 -9.01 -10.73 15.39
N VAL A 360 -9.37 -9.46 15.57
CA VAL A 360 -9.72 -8.50 14.52
C VAL A 360 -8.61 -7.45 14.46
N PRO A 361 -7.83 -7.33 13.37
CA PRO A 361 -6.85 -6.28 13.26
C PRO A 361 -7.52 -4.91 13.07
N THR A 362 -6.97 -3.86 13.67
CA THR A 362 -7.40 -2.47 13.43
C THR A 362 -6.55 -1.77 12.35
N VAL A 363 -5.28 -2.16 12.16
CA VAL A 363 -4.31 -1.45 11.31
C VAL A 363 -3.68 -2.36 10.25
N GLY A 364 -3.85 -2.03 8.97
CA GLY A 364 -3.17 -2.74 7.88
C GLY A 364 -3.83 -2.64 6.49
N LEU A 365 -3.15 -3.19 5.48
CA LEU A 365 -3.67 -3.30 4.11
C LEU A 365 -4.86 -4.27 4.05
N ASP A 366 -5.96 -3.84 3.42
CA ASP A 366 -7.20 -4.62 3.28
C ASP A 366 -7.82 -5.09 4.62
N VAL A 367 -7.61 -4.36 5.72
CA VAL A 367 -8.22 -4.68 7.03
C VAL A 367 -9.75 -4.55 7.03
N GLU A 368 -10.29 -3.63 6.22
CA GLU A 368 -11.75 -3.48 6.00
C GLU A 368 -12.40 -4.72 5.36
N LYS A 369 -11.59 -5.65 4.83
CA LYS A 369 -12.04 -6.89 4.20
C LYS A 369 -11.66 -8.07 5.11
N SER A 370 -12.65 -8.61 5.82
CA SER A 370 -12.51 -9.68 6.82
C SER A 370 -11.73 -10.91 6.33
N ASP A 371 -11.79 -11.17 5.03
CA ASP A 371 -11.32 -12.37 4.34
C ASP A 371 -10.10 -12.07 3.45
N SER A 372 -9.39 -10.97 3.72
CA SER A 372 -8.21 -10.60 2.95
C SER A 372 -7.01 -11.47 3.32
N LYS A 373 -6.19 -11.81 2.32
CA LYS A 373 -4.97 -12.63 2.50
C LYS A 373 -3.94 -11.98 3.44
N HIS A 374 -4.06 -10.68 3.69
CA HIS A 374 -3.26 -9.97 4.70
C HIS A 374 -3.80 -10.21 6.11
N VAL A 375 -5.10 -10.07 6.32
CA VAL A 375 -5.78 -10.39 7.58
C VAL A 375 -5.58 -11.87 7.96
N ASP A 376 -5.73 -12.80 7.01
CA ASP A 376 -5.45 -14.23 7.22
C ASP A 376 -4.01 -14.50 7.64
N LYS A 377 -3.04 -13.84 6.99
CA LYS A 377 -1.62 -14.00 7.32
C LYS A 377 -1.31 -13.43 8.72
N MET A 378 -1.98 -12.35 9.09
CA MET A 378 -1.81 -11.68 10.39
C MET A 378 -2.42 -12.52 11.52
N ARG A 379 -3.65 -13.04 11.35
CA ARG A 379 -4.29 -13.96 12.31
C ARG A 379 -3.42 -15.20 12.59
N LYS A 380 -2.68 -15.70 11.60
CA LYS A 380 -1.77 -16.85 11.77
C LYS A 380 -0.58 -16.61 12.71
N TYR A 381 -0.22 -15.36 13.03
CA TYR A 381 0.78 -15.08 14.08
C TYR A 381 0.27 -15.37 15.51
N PHE A 382 -1.05 -15.51 15.66
CA PHE A 382 -1.76 -15.80 16.91
C PHE A 382 -2.36 -17.22 16.96
N ALA A 383 -2.04 -18.08 15.99
CA ALA A 383 -2.39 -19.50 16.06
C ALA A 383 -1.78 -20.15 17.33
N GLY A 384 -2.53 -21.03 17.99
CA GLY A 384 -2.20 -21.57 19.31
C GLY A 384 -2.26 -20.57 20.49
N LEU A 385 -2.62 -19.30 20.26
CA LEU A 385 -2.81 -18.28 21.31
C LEU A 385 -4.29 -17.86 21.47
N VAL A 386 -5.16 -18.27 20.54
CA VAL A 386 -6.62 -18.06 20.56
C VAL A 386 -7.35 -19.34 20.99
N ASP A 387 -8.64 -19.25 21.31
CA ASP A 387 -9.46 -20.44 21.59
C ASP A 387 -9.87 -21.19 20.30
N GLU A 388 -8.98 -22.05 19.81
CA GLU A 388 -9.22 -22.87 18.61
C GLU A 388 -10.36 -23.91 18.79
N THR A 389 -10.71 -24.27 20.03
CA THR A 389 -11.84 -25.15 20.36
C THR A 389 -13.18 -24.51 20.02
N ALA A 390 -13.37 -23.23 20.39
CA ALA A 390 -14.55 -22.47 20.01
C ALA A 390 -14.68 -22.32 18.48
N ASN A 391 -13.57 -22.00 17.81
CA ASN A 391 -13.53 -21.87 16.34
C ASN A 391 -13.93 -23.17 15.61
N LYS A 392 -13.50 -24.34 16.13
CA LYS A 392 -13.91 -25.65 15.59
C LYS A 392 -15.41 -25.92 15.81
N HIS A 393 -15.98 -25.53 16.94
CA HIS A 393 -17.42 -25.65 17.18
C HIS A 393 -18.27 -24.74 16.29
N GLU A 394 -17.82 -23.51 16.00
CA GLU A 394 -18.50 -22.61 15.07
C GLU A 394 -18.45 -23.14 13.62
N PHE A 395 -17.29 -23.61 13.18
CA PHE A 395 -17.11 -24.30 11.90
C PHE A 395 -18.06 -25.50 11.76
N LEU A 396 -18.19 -26.34 12.80
CA LEU A 396 -19.10 -27.49 12.83
C LEU A 396 -20.59 -27.09 12.92
N LYS A 397 -20.96 -25.98 13.59
CA LYS A 397 -22.33 -25.42 13.53
C LYS A 397 -22.72 -25.10 12.08
N GLY A 398 -21.78 -24.56 11.27
CA GLY A 398 -22.02 -24.23 9.86
C GLY A 398 -22.43 -25.43 8.99
N PHE A 399 -21.85 -26.61 9.23
CA PHE A 399 -22.27 -27.84 8.53
C PHE A 399 -23.66 -28.31 8.94
N LYS A 400 -24.02 -28.19 10.23
CA LYS A 400 -25.34 -28.62 10.73
C LYS A 400 -26.53 -27.79 10.21
N GLN A 401 -26.30 -26.62 9.64
CA GLN A 401 -27.34 -25.81 8.98
C GLN A 401 -27.56 -26.16 7.50
N CYS A 402 -26.73 -27.01 6.89
CA CYS A 402 -26.85 -27.37 5.48
C CYS A 402 -27.68 -28.65 5.22
N ASP A 403 -27.95 -29.46 6.24
CA ASP A 403 -28.49 -30.84 6.09
C ASP A 403 -30.00 -30.97 6.35
N SER A 404 -30.71 -29.85 6.60
CA SER A 404 -32.16 -29.84 6.86
C SER A 404 -32.94 -29.07 5.80
N GLY A 405 -33.29 -29.74 4.69
CA GLY A 405 -34.33 -29.25 3.76
C GLY A 405 -33.96 -29.20 2.28
N ARG A 406 -33.67 -30.33 1.64
CA ARG A 406 -33.59 -30.40 0.16
C ARG A 406 -34.14 -31.69 -0.47
N SER A 407 -35.44 -31.89 -0.32
CA SER A 407 -36.25 -32.81 -1.14
C SER A 407 -37.64 -32.19 -1.36
N GLY A 408 -38.26 -32.23 -2.54
CA GLY A 408 -37.78 -32.75 -3.83
C GLY A 408 -38.46 -32.03 -5.02
N PHE A 409 -38.20 -32.51 -6.24
CA PHE A 409 -38.95 -32.10 -7.43
C PHE A 409 -40.25 -32.91 -7.53
N GLU A 410 -41.37 -32.28 -7.89
CA GLU A 410 -42.33 -32.88 -8.83
C GLU A 410 -43.18 -31.82 -9.55
N VAL A 411 -44.03 -32.27 -10.48
CA VAL A 411 -44.63 -31.44 -11.55
C VAL A 411 -46.05 -30.98 -11.18
N GLY A 412 -46.38 -29.72 -11.50
CA GLY A 412 -47.57 -29.03 -10.97
C GLY A 412 -48.91 -29.36 -11.62
N LYS A 413 -49.95 -28.68 -11.12
CA LYS A 413 -51.29 -28.55 -11.71
C LYS A 413 -52.01 -27.28 -11.21
N ASP A 414 -52.99 -26.83 -11.98
CA ASP A 414 -53.77 -25.60 -11.77
C ASP A 414 -54.94 -25.74 -10.77
N VAL A 415 -55.55 -24.58 -10.44
CA VAL A 415 -56.89 -24.35 -9.85
C VAL A 415 -57.07 -24.68 -8.36
N GLY A 416 -57.71 -23.79 -7.59
CA GLY A 416 -58.32 -24.18 -6.30
C GLY A 416 -58.59 -23.06 -5.27
N ASN A 417 -59.65 -22.29 -5.51
CA ASN A 417 -60.26 -21.27 -4.64
C ASN A 417 -60.50 -21.60 -3.12
N ASP A 418 -60.62 -20.50 -2.35
CA ASP A 418 -61.57 -20.21 -1.25
C ASP A 418 -61.40 -20.64 0.24
N THR A 419 -61.94 -19.73 1.08
CA THR A 419 -62.49 -19.86 2.46
C THR A 419 -61.58 -19.98 3.70
N GLU A 420 -61.53 -18.87 4.47
CA GLU A 420 -61.70 -18.87 5.94
C GLU A 420 -63.20 -19.13 6.31
N PRO A 421 -63.70 -19.02 7.58
CA PRO A 421 -63.04 -18.93 8.90
C PRO A 421 -63.64 -19.90 9.97
N GLY A 422 -63.21 -19.80 11.24
CA GLY A 422 -64.18 -19.96 12.37
C GLY A 422 -63.76 -20.69 13.66
N HIS A 423 -63.84 -19.94 14.77
CA HIS A 423 -64.25 -20.33 16.14
C HIS A 423 -63.66 -21.53 16.93
N SER A 424 -62.74 -21.17 17.84
CA SER A 424 -62.87 -21.27 19.32
C SER A 424 -64.11 -21.96 19.95
N VAL A 425 -63.93 -22.65 21.11
CA VAL A 425 -64.65 -22.41 22.40
C VAL A 425 -64.27 -23.44 23.52
N GLU A 426 -63.70 -22.94 24.64
CA GLU A 426 -63.96 -23.34 26.06
C GLU A 426 -63.58 -24.77 26.59
N LYS A 427 -63.38 -25.07 27.90
CA LYS A 427 -63.29 -24.29 29.18
C LYS A 427 -62.66 -25.11 30.34
N GLU A 428 -62.62 -24.48 31.52
CA GLU A 428 -62.56 -25.04 32.90
C GLU A 428 -61.18 -25.45 33.49
N VAL A 429 -60.89 -25.27 34.80
CA VAL A 429 -61.41 -24.37 35.88
C VAL A 429 -60.30 -24.22 36.96
N LYS A 430 -60.30 -23.12 37.74
CA LYS A 430 -59.50 -22.96 38.99
C LYS A 430 -60.39 -23.10 40.24
N PRO A 431 -59.89 -23.71 41.33
CA PRO A 431 -59.78 -22.93 42.59
C PRO A 431 -58.34 -22.52 43.01
N SER A 432 -58.05 -22.52 44.31
CA SER A 432 -57.17 -21.52 44.97
C SER A 432 -56.81 -21.93 46.41
N ASP A 433 -55.81 -21.23 46.99
CA ASP A 433 -55.61 -20.95 48.43
C ASP A 433 -55.26 -22.12 49.40
N VAL A 434 -54.63 -21.89 50.58
CA VAL A 434 -53.51 -20.99 51.00
C VAL A 434 -53.01 -21.44 52.40
N GLY A 435 -51.72 -21.25 52.73
CA GLY A 435 -51.12 -21.58 54.05
C GLY A 435 -50.80 -23.08 54.23
N GLY A 436 -49.92 -23.55 55.12
CA GLY A 436 -49.26 -22.99 56.33
C GLY A 436 -49.33 -24.08 57.43
N ASP A 437 -48.37 -24.33 58.33
CA ASP A 437 -47.25 -23.55 58.89
C ASP A 437 -46.30 -24.51 59.71
N LYS A 438 -45.14 -24.01 60.19
CA LYS A 438 -44.23 -24.59 61.24
C LYS A 438 -43.32 -25.78 60.84
N SER A 439 -42.10 -25.96 61.39
CA SER A 439 -41.10 -25.10 62.10
C SER A 439 -39.80 -25.94 62.25
N ILE A 440 -38.59 -25.50 61.86
CA ILE A 440 -37.61 -24.72 62.66
C ILE A 440 -37.21 -25.50 63.95
N ASP A 441 -35.93 -25.83 64.23
CA ASP A 441 -34.78 -24.90 64.32
C ASP A 441 -33.35 -25.47 64.07
N GLN A 442 -32.33 -24.64 64.34
CA GLN A 442 -30.86 -24.75 64.16
C GLN A 442 -30.12 -25.81 65.01
N ASP A 443 -28.88 -26.19 64.63
CA ASP A 443 -27.64 -25.81 65.35
C ASP A 443 -26.32 -26.17 64.59
N VAL A 444 -25.17 -25.87 65.21
CA VAL A 444 -23.76 -26.24 64.96
C VAL A 444 -22.93 -25.30 64.07
N ALA A 445 -21.84 -24.79 64.64
CA ALA A 445 -20.86 -23.90 64.00
C ALA A 445 -19.39 -24.31 64.30
N MET A 446 -18.48 -23.91 63.40
CA MET A 446 -17.02 -23.72 63.57
C MET A 446 -16.20 -24.74 64.39
N SER A 447 -15.25 -25.46 63.75
CA SER A 447 -13.79 -25.20 63.92
C SER A 447 -12.82 -26.23 63.28
N LEU A 448 -11.78 -25.70 62.62
CA LEU A 448 -10.37 -26.15 62.58
C LEU A 448 -9.93 -27.63 62.33
N SER A 449 -9.12 -27.77 61.26
CA SER A 449 -7.70 -28.24 61.28
C SER A 449 -7.25 -29.61 60.69
N SER A 450 -6.66 -29.53 59.49
CA SER A 450 -5.24 -29.82 59.20
C SER A 450 -4.69 -31.24 58.87
N CYS A 451 -3.65 -31.20 58.02
CA CYS A 451 -2.48 -32.09 57.90
C CYS A 451 -2.48 -33.32 56.96
N MET A 452 -1.71 -33.13 55.86
CA MET A 452 -0.69 -34.04 55.29
C MET A 452 -1.10 -35.38 54.64
N GLY A 453 -0.50 -35.64 53.48
CA GLY A 453 -0.55 -36.91 52.73
C GLY A 453 0.09 -36.73 51.35
N GLU A 454 1.18 -37.45 51.07
CA GLU A 454 1.91 -37.37 49.79
C GLU A 454 1.47 -38.46 48.80
N THR A 455 1.76 -38.20 47.51
CA THR A 455 1.94 -39.13 46.37
C THR A 455 1.50 -40.60 46.48
N CYS A 456 0.78 -41.07 45.44
CA CYS A 456 1.12 -42.36 44.82
C CYS A 456 0.70 -42.41 43.33
N ILE A 457 1.21 -43.41 42.61
CA ILE A 457 0.92 -43.74 41.19
C ILE A 457 0.44 -45.20 41.16
N GLU A 458 -0.61 -45.52 40.40
CA GLU A 458 -1.03 -46.89 40.09
C GLU A 458 -1.40 -47.06 38.61
N ASP A 459 -1.39 -48.32 38.15
CA ASP A 459 -1.28 -48.76 36.74
C ASP A 459 -2.65 -48.92 36.00
N PRO A 460 -2.65 -49.08 34.66
CA PRO A 460 -3.87 -49.04 33.84
C PRO A 460 -4.69 -50.34 33.84
N THR A 461 -6.01 -50.19 33.68
CA THR A 461 -6.98 -51.30 33.58
C THR A 461 -7.15 -51.85 32.16
N LEU A 462 -7.45 -53.15 32.05
CA LEU A 462 -7.66 -53.85 30.79
C LEU A 462 -9.08 -53.61 30.24
N LEU A 463 -9.21 -53.19 28.96
CA LEU A 463 -10.51 -53.04 28.29
C LEU A 463 -11.20 -54.38 27.99
N ASN A 464 -12.53 -54.33 27.84
CA ASN A 464 -13.34 -55.43 27.32
C ASN A 464 -13.17 -55.60 25.80
N ASP A 465 -13.36 -56.81 25.30
CA ASP A 465 -13.05 -57.13 23.90
C ASP A 465 -13.99 -56.46 22.88
N GLU A 466 -15.25 -56.18 23.26
CA GLU A 466 -16.18 -55.43 22.40
C GLU A 466 -15.83 -53.93 22.27
N GLU A 467 -15.08 -53.38 23.24
CA GLU A 467 -14.55 -52.01 23.19
C GLU A 467 -13.27 -51.96 22.36
N LYS A 468 -12.37 -52.95 22.55
CA LYS A 468 -11.20 -53.14 21.67
C LYS A 468 -11.62 -53.26 20.21
N GLU A 469 -12.71 -53.97 19.91
CA GLU A 469 -13.19 -54.15 18.54
C GLU A 469 -13.59 -52.82 17.88
N LYS A 470 -14.28 -51.94 18.62
CA LYS A 470 -14.64 -50.58 18.13
C LYS A 470 -13.39 -49.74 17.87
N VAL A 471 -12.41 -49.79 18.78
CA VAL A 471 -11.13 -49.07 18.64
C VAL A 471 -10.31 -49.62 17.45
N VAL A 472 -10.27 -50.95 17.24
CA VAL A 472 -9.67 -51.57 16.04
C VAL A 472 -10.38 -51.11 14.77
N GLN A 473 -11.71 -51.03 14.78
CA GLN A 473 -12.48 -50.59 13.61
C GLN A 473 -12.23 -49.10 13.30
N GLU A 474 -12.17 -48.24 14.31
CA GLU A 474 -11.84 -46.81 14.16
C GLU A 474 -10.39 -46.61 13.68
N LEU A 475 -9.43 -47.38 14.20
CA LEU A 475 -8.06 -47.40 13.69
C LEU A 475 -7.97 -47.89 12.24
N SER A 476 -8.78 -48.88 11.84
CA SER A 476 -8.79 -49.38 10.46
C SER A 476 -9.28 -48.34 9.43
N CYS A 477 -10.02 -47.32 9.88
CA CYS A 477 -10.40 -46.15 9.08
C CYS A 477 -9.33 -45.05 9.04
N CYS A 478 -8.41 -45.03 10.02
CA CYS A 478 -7.40 -43.97 10.20
C CYS A 478 -5.98 -44.37 9.75
N LEU A 479 -5.70 -45.68 9.70
CA LEU A 479 -4.39 -46.26 9.37
C LEU A 479 -4.36 -46.78 7.91
N PRO A 480 -3.17 -46.93 7.31
CA PRO A 480 -3.04 -47.49 5.96
C PRO A 480 -3.61 -48.91 5.84
N THR A 481 -4.24 -49.23 4.71
CA THR A 481 -4.95 -50.51 4.48
C THR A 481 -4.06 -51.77 4.47
N TRP A 482 -2.74 -51.62 4.54
CA TRP A 482 -1.78 -52.72 4.70
C TRP A 482 -1.46 -53.03 6.16
N VAL A 483 -1.82 -52.17 7.12
CA VAL A 483 -1.62 -52.42 8.55
C VAL A 483 -2.54 -53.55 9.00
N THR A 484 -1.97 -54.58 9.61
CA THR A 484 -2.73 -55.77 10.01
C THR A 484 -3.47 -55.55 11.32
N ARG A 485 -4.56 -56.32 11.52
CA ARG A 485 -5.33 -56.35 12.77
C ARG A 485 -4.48 -56.64 14.01
N SER A 486 -3.42 -57.45 13.89
CA SER A 486 -2.49 -57.70 15.00
C SER A 486 -1.74 -56.44 15.39
N GLN A 487 -1.17 -55.72 14.41
CA GLN A 487 -0.46 -54.46 14.65
C GLN A 487 -1.37 -53.38 15.24
N MET A 488 -2.66 -53.35 14.86
CA MET A 488 -3.64 -52.44 15.49
C MET A 488 -3.90 -52.80 16.97
N LEU A 489 -3.99 -54.08 17.31
CA LEU A 489 -4.11 -54.53 18.71
C LEU A 489 -2.84 -54.25 19.51
N ASP A 490 -1.66 -54.42 18.91
CA ASP A 490 -0.38 -54.07 19.53
C ASP A 490 -0.31 -52.56 19.82
N LEU A 491 -0.71 -51.70 18.87
CA LEU A 491 -0.79 -50.24 19.06
C LEU A 491 -1.74 -49.86 20.20
N ILE A 492 -2.94 -50.43 20.23
CA ILE A 492 -3.93 -50.24 21.32
C ILE A 492 -3.33 -50.61 22.68
N SER A 493 -2.57 -51.71 22.76
CA SER A 493 -1.95 -52.16 24.01
C SER A 493 -0.88 -51.20 24.54
N ILE A 494 -0.20 -50.48 23.64
CA ILE A 494 0.86 -49.52 23.99
C ILE A 494 0.30 -48.12 24.29
N SER A 495 -0.79 -47.70 23.64
CA SER A 495 -1.37 -46.35 23.76
C SER A 495 -2.57 -46.25 24.71
N GLY A 496 -2.78 -47.25 25.58
CA GLY A 496 -3.92 -47.26 26.52
C GLY A 496 -5.29 -47.17 25.84
N SER A 497 -5.41 -47.63 24.60
CA SER A 497 -6.61 -47.50 23.74
C SER A 497 -6.99 -46.07 23.28
N ASN A 498 -6.13 -45.06 23.50
CA ASN A 498 -6.32 -43.73 22.92
C ASN A 498 -6.05 -43.76 21.40
N VAL A 499 -7.11 -43.64 20.58
CA VAL A 499 -7.05 -43.72 19.10
C VAL A 499 -6.08 -42.68 18.50
N VAL A 500 -6.12 -41.43 18.97
CA VAL A 500 -5.29 -40.34 18.42
C VAL A 500 -3.81 -40.59 18.68
N GLU A 501 -3.51 -41.12 19.87
CA GLU A 501 -2.16 -41.46 20.30
C GLU A 501 -1.66 -42.75 19.65
N ALA A 502 -2.51 -43.76 19.43
CA ALA A 502 -2.19 -44.95 18.62
C ALA A 502 -1.80 -44.57 17.18
N VAL A 503 -2.60 -43.71 16.52
CA VAL A 503 -2.33 -43.25 15.16
C VAL A 503 -1.06 -42.41 15.09
N SER A 504 -0.84 -41.52 16.06
CA SER A 504 0.37 -40.69 16.12
C SER A 504 1.62 -41.56 16.33
N ASN A 505 1.59 -42.46 17.32
CA ASN A 505 2.67 -43.42 17.59
C ASN A 505 2.98 -44.32 16.38
N PHE A 506 1.97 -44.71 15.59
CA PHE A 506 2.18 -45.48 14.36
C PHE A 506 2.94 -44.66 13.32
N PHE A 507 2.47 -43.46 12.99
CA PHE A 507 3.09 -42.64 11.95
C PHE A 507 4.46 -42.09 12.36
N GLU A 508 4.69 -41.84 13.65
CA GLU A 508 6.02 -41.50 14.18
C GLU A 508 6.98 -42.70 14.03
N ARG A 509 6.57 -43.93 14.40
CA ARG A 509 7.41 -45.13 14.22
C ARG A 509 7.64 -45.50 12.75
N GLU A 510 6.66 -45.32 11.87
CA GLU A 510 6.86 -45.48 10.42
C GLU A 510 7.82 -44.42 9.87
N THR A 511 7.77 -43.18 10.38
CA THR A 511 8.72 -42.12 10.01
C THR A 511 10.13 -42.48 10.51
N GLU A 512 10.28 -42.88 11.78
CA GLU A 512 11.56 -43.35 12.34
C GLU A 512 12.08 -44.58 11.59
N PHE A 513 11.22 -45.53 11.20
CA PHE A 513 11.62 -46.70 10.43
C PHE A 513 12.07 -46.32 9.02
N HIS A 514 11.35 -45.41 8.34
CA HIS A 514 11.79 -44.86 7.06
C HIS A 514 13.11 -44.08 7.17
N GLU A 515 13.33 -43.32 8.25
CA GLU A 515 14.59 -42.62 8.50
C GLU A 515 15.73 -43.59 8.89
N GLN A 516 15.46 -44.67 9.62
CA GLN A 516 16.42 -45.73 9.92
C GLN A 516 16.78 -46.55 8.67
N VAL A 517 15.83 -46.86 7.80
CA VAL A 517 16.09 -47.52 6.50
C VAL A 517 16.87 -46.59 5.56
N ASN A 518 16.52 -45.31 5.49
CA ASN A 518 17.25 -44.33 4.68
C ASN A 518 18.66 -44.03 5.21
N SER A 519 18.86 -43.97 6.53
CA SER A 519 20.20 -43.77 7.13
C SER A 519 21.06 -45.04 7.10
N SER A 520 20.44 -46.23 7.12
CA SER A 520 21.11 -47.52 6.85
C SER A 520 21.57 -47.66 5.40
N GLN A 521 21.02 -46.87 4.45
CA GLN A 521 21.53 -46.79 3.08
C GLN A 521 22.75 -45.86 2.96
N THR A 522 23.85 -46.23 3.63
CA THR A 522 25.20 -45.80 3.23
C THR A 522 26.09 -47.02 2.93
N PRO A 523 26.92 -46.96 1.87
CA PRO A 523 27.50 -48.17 1.28
C PRO A 523 28.67 -48.74 2.09
N VAL A 524 28.51 -49.97 2.59
CA VAL A 524 29.63 -50.80 3.02
C VAL A 524 30.42 -51.24 1.76
N PRO A 525 31.75 -51.01 1.69
CA PRO A 525 32.48 -51.11 0.43
C PRO A 525 33.09 -52.48 0.16
N THR A 526 33.53 -52.62 -1.10
CA THR A 526 34.30 -53.74 -1.69
C THR A 526 33.56 -55.03 -1.95
N HIS A 527 33.77 -55.57 -3.15
CA HIS A 527 34.45 -56.86 -3.26
C HIS A 527 35.45 -56.79 -4.42
N ARG A 528 36.68 -57.26 -4.17
CA ARG A 528 37.57 -57.71 -5.25
C ARG A 528 37.20 -59.15 -5.63
N SER A 529 37.52 -59.51 -6.86
CA SER A 529 37.20 -60.78 -7.51
C SER A 529 37.90 -62.01 -6.89
N CYS A 530 37.15 -63.12 -6.79
CA CYS A 530 37.60 -64.52 -6.85
C CYS A 530 38.56 -65.02 -5.73
N SER A 531 38.40 -66.24 -5.20
CA SER A 531 38.42 -67.47 -5.99
C SER A 531 37.85 -68.72 -5.29
N SER A 532 37.31 -69.63 -6.11
CA SER A 532 37.31 -71.11 -6.02
C SER A 532 36.83 -71.88 -4.77
N ASN A 533 35.83 -72.74 -5.01
CA ASN A 533 35.76 -74.18 -4.62
C ASN A 533 35.62 -74.55 -3.13
N ASP A 534 34.92 -75.62 -2.71
CA ASP A 534 33.90 -76.53 -3.28
C ASP A 534 32.98 -76.93 -2.06
N THR A 535 31.76 -77.48 -2.13
CA THR A 535 31.25 -78.65 -2.89
C THR A 535 29.70 -78.69 -2.94
N SER A 536 29.16 -79.24 -4.04
CA SER A 536 27.98 -80.12 -4.23
C SER A 536 27.07 -80.59 -3.05
N PRO A 537 25.85 -81.15 -3.30
CA PRO A 537 24.88 -80.90 -4.40
C PRO A 537 23.36 -81.04 -4.05
N LEU A 538 22.45 -80.55 -4.93
CA LEU A 538 21.30 -81.29 -5.56
C LEU A 538 20.02 -80.45 -5.87
N SER A 539 19.67 -80.36 -7.17
CA SER A 539 18.31 -80.22 -7.75
C SER A 539 17.44 -78.97 -7.47
N LYS A 540 16.63 -78.42 -8.41
CA LYS A 540 16.37 -78.70 -9.85
C LYS A 540 15.61 -77.53 -10.52
N SER A 541 15.93 -77.17 -11.79
CA SER A 541 15.11 -76.39 -12.79
C SER A 541 14.68 -74.93 -12.42
N ASN A 542 14.43 -73.92 -13.28
CA ASN A 542 14.48 -73.65 -14.75
C ASN A 542 14.29 -72.09 -14.97
N LEU A 543 14.47 -71.39 -16.11
CA LEU A 543 15.18 -71.59 -17.40
C LEU A 543 15.10 -70.31 -18.33
N LYS A 544 16.24 -69.73 -18.77
CA LYS A 544 16.45 -68.80 -19.96
C LYS A 544 15.86 -67.36 -19.93
N SER A 545 16.39 -66.33 -20.64
CA SER A 545 17.65 -65.99 -21.41
C SER A 545 17.58 -64.47 -21.82
N PHE A 546 18.47 -63.70 -22.51
CA PHE A 546 19.72 -63.76 -23.34
C PHE A 546 20.41 -62.34 -23.26
N SER A 547 21.73 -62.11 -23.27
CA SER A 547 22.75 -61.94 -24.38
C SER A 547 22.50 -60.78 -25.39
N SER A 548 23.46 -59.99 -25.94
CA SER A 548 24.95 -60.07 -26.17
C SER A 548 25.47 -58.70 -26.77
N ASN A 549 26.76 -58.26 -26.94
CA ASN A 549 28.15 -58.65 -26.57
C ASN A 549 29.21 -57.54 -26.97
N ASP A 550 30.47 -57.64 -26.46
CA ASP A 550 31.82 -57.37 -27.09
C ASP A 550 32.33 -55.98 -27.60
N ALA A 551 33.66 -55.65 -27.71
CA ALA A 551 34.90 -56.11 -27.01
C ALA A 551 36.26 -55.38 -27.39
N SER A 552 37.15 -55.17 -26.40
CA SER A 552 38.65 -55.42 -26.43
C SER A 552 39.70 -54.36 -26.99
N PRO A 553 41.07 -54.55 -26.89
CA PRO A 553 41.90 -53.85 -25.87
C PRO A 553 43.42 -53.51 -26.20
N PHE A 554 44.27 -53.39 -25.15
CA PHE A 554 45.75 -53.17 -25.03
C PHE A 554 46.28 -51.71 -25.13
N SER A 555 47.27 -51.20 -24.37
CA SER A 555 47.96 -51.49 -23.06
C SER A 555 48.89 -50.26 -22.75
N LYS A 556 49.74 -50.03 -21.71
CA LYS A 556 50.32 -50.59 -20.44
C LYS A 556 50.99 -49.35 -19.72
N SER A 557 51.77 -49.28 -18.61
CA SER A 557 52.26 -50.08 -17.46
C SER A 557 53.03 -49.15 -16.47
N ASN A 558 53.28 -49.56 -15.20
CA ASN A 558 54.24 -49.00 -14.19
C ASN A 558 53.92 -47.60 -13.55
N LEU A 559 54.12 -47.31 -12.25
CA LEU A 559 54.34 -48.13 -11.02
C LEU A 559 54.16 -47.26 -9.72
N ASN A 560 53.51 -47.78 -8.66
CA ASN A 560 53.63 -47.44 -7.19
C ASN A 560 53.43 -45.99 -6.65
N ASN A 561 52.97 -45.70 -5.41
CA ASN A 561 52.22 -46.45 -4.36
C ASN A 561 51.71 -45.51 -3.21
N THR A 562 50.55 -45.77 -2.57
CA THR A 562 50.00 -45.11 -1.31
C THR A 562 49.77 -43.57 -1.33
N ASN A 563 49.17 -42.81 -0.38
CA ASN A 563 48.11 -42.87 0.68
C ASN A 563 47.81 -41.39 1.11
N SER A 564 46.79 -40.92 1.87
CA SER A 564 45.44 -41.33 2.40
C SER A 564 44.69 -39.99 2.77
N THR A 565 43.66 -39.76 3.62
CA THR A 565 42.91 -40.47 4.71
C THR A 565 41.46 -39.89 4.86
N THR A 566 40.89 -39.78 6.08
CA THR A 566 39.49 -39.36 6.47
C THR A 566 39.48 -38.11 7.43
N LYS A 567 38.40 -37.54 8.03
CA LYS A 567 36.94 -37.80 8.18
C LYS A 567 36.15 -36.48 8.57
N LYS A 568 34.92 -36.58 9.12
CA LYS A 568 33.94 -35.51 9.48
C LYS A 568 33.44 -35.68 10.95
N LEU A 569 32.69 -34.68 11.48
CA LEU A 569 31.54 -34.76 12.44
C LEU A 569 31.69 -34.18 13.89
N ASP A 570 30.72 -33.35 14.32
CA ASP A 570 29.96 -33.20 15.61
C ASP A 570 30.64 -33.22 17.03
N LEU A 571 29.99 -32.95 18.18
CA LEU A 571 28.94 -31.97 18.63
C LEU A 571 28.76 -32.06 20.18
N PHE A 572 28.14 -31.05 20.83
CA PHE A 572 27.55 -31.01 22.21
C PHE A 572 28.40 -30.92 23.52
N ARG A 573 27.88 -30.06 24.46
CA ARG A 573 27.84 -30.07 25.96
C ARG A 573 29.09 -30.44 26.81
N SER A 574 29.31 -29.95 28.05
CA SER A 574 28.52 -29.08 28.96
C SER A 574 29.38 -28.43 30.09
N GLN A 575 28.97 -27.22 30.54
CA GLN A 575 29.06 -26.61 31.90
C GLN A 575 30.37 -26.50 32.75
N GLU A 576 30.32 -25.48 33.64
CA GLU A 576 31.06 -25.25 34.91
C GLU A 576 32.56 -24.84 35.01
N SER A 577 32.76 -23.52 34.97
CA SER A 577 33.42 -22.67 36.00
C SER A 577 34.85 -22.89 36.56
N LYS A 578 35.66 -21.83 36.33
CA LYS A 578 36.54 -21.09 37.28
C LYS A 578 38.00 -21.52 37.56
N LEU A 579 38.79 -20.49 37.91
CA LEU A 579 40.10 -20.43 38.62
C LEU A 579 41.43 -20.73 37.88
N THR A 580 41.88 -19.71 37.14
CA THR A 580 43.17 -18.97 37.32
C THR A 580 44.55 -19.67 37.37
N ASN A 581 45.46 -19.07 36.57
CA ASN A 581 46.85 -18.66 36.87
C ASN A 581 48.09 -19.48 36.40
N LEU A 582 49.15 -18.67 36.16
CA LEU A 582 50.59 -18.98 36.23
C LEU A 582 51.25 -19.84 35.13
N ARG A 583 51.98 -19.17 34.19
CA ARG A 583 53.44 -18.94 34.38
C ARG A 583 54.16 -18.09 33.31
N LYS A 584 55.13 -17.30 33.83
CA LYS A 584 56.41 -16.82 33.25
C LYS A 584 56.39 -15.86 32.03
N ALA A 585 57.20 -14.81 32.17
CA ALA A 585 57.68 -13.94 31.10
C ALA A 585 59.12 -14.32 30.71
N LEU A 586 59.61 -13.79 29.57
CA LEU A 586 60.82 -12.96 29.52
C LEU A 586 60.97 -12.26 28.15
N SER A 587 61.92 -11.32 28.08
CA SER A 587 62.13 -10.40 26.96
C SER A 587 63.08 -10.94 25.88
N ASN A 588 63.12 -10.29 24.72
CA ASN A 588 64.27 -9.45 24.38
C ASN A 588 64.00 -8.42 23.27
N GLN A 589 64.83 -7.39 23.25
CA GLN A 589 64.82 -6.28 22.28
C GLN A 589 65.81 -6.54 21.14
N ILE A 590 65.78 -5.72 20.08
CA ILE A 590 66.89 -4.82 19.66
C ILE A 590 66.54 -4.11 18.34
N SER A 591 66.76 -2.79 18.31
CA SER A 591 66.79 -1.93 17.11
C SER A 591 68.26 -1.61 16.77
N PRO A 592 68.63 -1.11 15.56
CA PRO A 592 68.72 0.36 15.43
C PRO A 592 68.71 1.01 14.01
N SER A 593 68.25 2.27 14.00
CA SER A 593 68.81 3.46 13.30
C SER A 593 69.21 3.53 11.80
N LYS A 594 68.54 4.47 11.09
CA LYS A 594 69.08 5.65 10.34
C LYS A 594 70.28 5.52 9.36
N ARG A 595 70.09 6.06 8.13
CA ARG A 595 71.09 6.91 7.43
C ARG A 595 70.40 8.06 6.64
N LYS A 596 71.16 9.09 6.20
CA LYS A 596 70.65 10.42 5.71
C LYS A 596 71.66 11.10 4.76
N LYS A 597 71.23 12.15 4.03
CA LYS A 597 71.88 12.90 2.89
C LYS A 597 71.70 12.19 1.54
N GLY A 598 71.62 12.84 0.36
CA GLY A 598 71.60 14.27 -0.04
C GLY A 598 72.12 14.44 -1.49
N SER A 599 71.90 15.52 -2.27
CA SER A 599 71.01 16.69 -2.13
C SER A 599 71.06 17.61 -3.41
N GLU A 600 70.07 18.49 -3.59
CA GLU A 600 69.98 19.66 -4.53
C GLU A 600 69.88 19.48 -6.07
N SER A 601 68.81 20.04 -6.66
CA SER A 601 68.87 21.21 -7.57
C SER A 601 67.44 21.77 -7.84
N LYS A 602 67.32 23.00 -8.39
CA LYS A 602 66.04 23.71 -8.62
C LYS A 602 65.83 24.03 -10.11
N SER A 603 64.57 24.01 -10.58
CA SER A 603 64.05 25.03 -11.53
C SER A 603 62.51 25.02 -11.60
N ASN A 604 61.92 26.11 -12.11
CA ASN A 604 60.46 26.37 -12.08
C ASN A 604 59.78 26.06 -13.43
N LYS A 605 58.54 25.53 -13.42
CA LYS A 605 57.42 26.07 -14.25
C LYS A 605 56.02 25.49 -13.95
N LYS A 606 55.08 26.44 -13.81
CA LYS A 606 53.61 26.44 -14.01
C LYS A 606 52.81 25.11 -13.91
N VAL A 607 51.84 25.13 -13.00
CA VAL A 607 50.71 24.19 -12.85
C VAL A 607 49.85 24.11 -14.14
N LYS A 608 49.38 22.91 -14.48
CA LYS A 608 48.28 22.69 -15.44
C LYS A 608 47.41 21.51 -14.99
N VAL A 609 46.38 21.77 -14.19
CA VAL A 609 45.44 20.74 -13.71
C VAL A 609 44.64 20.16 -14.89
N LYS A 610 44.58 18.84 -14.98
CA LYS A 610 43.90 18.11 -16.07
C LYS A 610 42.48 17.79 -15.62
N ALA A 611 41.48 18.43 -16.24
CA ALA A 611 40.07 18.19 -15.93
C ALA A 611 39.67 16.73 -16.22
N LYS A 612 38.87 16.13 -15.33
CA LYS A 612 38.13 14.89 -15.62
C LYS A 612 36.83 15.26 -16.34
N SER A 613 36.62 14.71 -17.52
CA SER A 613 35.35 14.79 -18.24
C SER A 613 34.35 13.76 -17.71
N GLU A 614 33.20 14.20 -17.22
CA GLU A 614 32.04 13.32 -17.06
C GLU A 614 31.34 13.15 -18.43
N SER A 615 31.14 11.90 -18.85
CA SER A 615 30.53 11.57 -20.15
C SER A 615 29.01 11.70 -20.11
N SER A 616 28.43 12.38 -21.10
CA SER A 616 26.99 12.65 -21.18
C SER A 616 26.18 11.57 -21.92
N GLY A 617 24.96 11.33 -21.43
CA GLY A 617 23.95 10.49 -22.10
C GLY A 617 24.07 8.97 -21.85
N SER A 618 22.99 8.18 -21.94
CA SER A 618 21.58 8.53 -22.14
C SER A 618 20.68 7.79 -21.13
N LYS A 619 20.09 8.54 -20.20
CA LYS A 619 18.84 8.18 -19.49
C LYS A 619 18.01 9.46 -19.37
N GLN A 620 16.79 9.45 -19.88
CA GLN A 620 15.86 10.58 -19.77
C GLN A 620 15.66 10.91 -18.29
N ALA A 621 15.87 12.17 -17.89
CA ALA A 621 15.68 12.57 -16.51
C ALA A 621 14.17 12.62 -16.17
N THR A 622 13.74 11.79 -15.23
CA THR A 622 12.42 11.93 -14.58
C THR A 622 12.25 13.38 -14.10
N ILE A 623 11.06 13.97 -14.29
CA ILE A 623 10.81 15.39 -14.01
C ILE A 623 11.18 15.80 -12.56
N THR A 624 11.08 14.87 -11.60
CA THR A 624 11.53 15.04 -10.21
C THR A 624 13.01 15.40 -10.05
N LYS A 625 13.88 15.06 -11.01
CA LYS A 625 15.29 15.49 -11.03
C LYS A 625 15.52 16.91 -11.53
N PHE A 626 14.54 17.54 -12.19
CA PHE A 626 14.69 18.89 -12.76
C PHE A 626 14.71 19.97 -11.66
N PHE A 627 13.89 19.82 -10.62
CA PHE A 627 13.70 20.84 -9.61
C PHE A 627 14.74 20.85 -8.46
N GLY A 628 15.64 19.85 -8.44
CA GLY A 628 16.60 19.57 -7.36
C GLY A 628 18.08 19.85 -7.66
N LYS A 629 18.40 20.69 -8.66
CA LYS A 629 19.76 21.22 -8.88
C LYS A 629 19.76 22.75 -8.90
N ALA A 630 20.31 23.35 -7.85
CA ALA A 630 20.83 24.71 -7.91
C ALA A 630 22.20 24.71 -8.62
N MET A 631 22.57 25.85 -9.21
CA MET A 631 23.94 26.12 -9.66
C MET A 631 24.45 27.38 -8.94
N PRO A 632 25.75 27.44 -8.56
CA PRO A 632 26.29 28.58 -7.84
C PRO A 632 26.44 29.80 -8.76
N VAL A 633 26.12 30.98 -8.22
CA VAL A 633 26.48 32.28 -8.79
C VAL A 633 27.74 32.77 -8.07
N MET A 634 28.69 33.34 -8.81
CA MET A 634 29.84 34.07 -8.26
C MET A 634 29.65 35.58 -8.49
N PRO A 635 30.14 36.45 -7.58
CA PRO A 635 29.84 37.88 -7.58
C PRO A 635 30.88 38.77 -8.28
N GLY A 636 30.48 40.02 -8.60
CA GLY A 636 31.34 41.10 -9.12
C GLY A 636 31.39 41.13 -10.66
N ASP A 637 31.22 42.26 -11.35
CA ASP A 637 31.79 43.58 -11.05
C ASP A 637 30.85 44.77 -11.39
N THR A 638 31.37 46.01 -11.28
CA THR A 638 30.58 47.26 -11.09
C THR A 638 30.83 48.32 -12.19
N GLN A 639 30.06 49.43 -12.15
CA GLN A 639 30.17 50.70 -12.91
C GLN A 639 29.39 50.81 -14.25
N SER A 640 28.84 51.97 -14.65
CA SER A 640 28.32 53.15 -13.90
C SER A 640 27.52 54.10 -14.85
N ASP A 641 26.83 55.10 -14.28
CA ASP A 641 26.57 56.46 -14.85
C ASP A 641 25.62 56.66 -16.08
N GLN A 642 24.84 57.76 -16.22
CA GLN A 642 24.34 58.79 -15.26
C GLN A 642 23.16 59.64 -15.85
N PHE A 643 22.78 60.74 -15.16
CA PHE A 643 21.63 61.68 -15.36
C PHE A 643 20.25 61.16 -14.90
N GLY A 644 19.38 61.91 -14.20
CA GLY A 644 19.34 63.32 -13.75
C GLY A 644 17.94 63.91 -14.04
N SER A 645 17.18 64.58 -13.14
CA SER A 645 17.50 65.37 -11.92
C SER A 645 16.32 65.43 -10.90
N LYS A 646 16.58 66.02 -9.72
CA LYS A 646 15.60 66.44 -8.65
C LYS A 646 14.94 67.82 -8.97
N PRO A 647 13.98 68.42 -8.19
CA PRO A 647 13.51 68.19 -6.80
C PRO A 647 11.96 68.03 -6.66
N GLY A 648 11.29 68.00 -5.49
CA GLY A 648 11.70 67.88 -4.08
C GLY A 648 10.57 68.26 -3.07
N GLU A 649 10.77 67.91 -1.79
CA GLU A 649 9.94 68.22 -0.59
C GLU A 649 8.57 67.51 -0.43
N SER A 650 8.10 67.51 0.83
CA SER A 650 7.05 66.66 1.43
C SER A 650 6.39 67.39 2.62
N PRO A 651 5.19 66.97 3.10
CA PRO A 651 5.17 66.06 4.26
C PRO A 651 4.02 65.01 4.24
N GLU A 652 3.89 64.31 5.37
CA GLU A 652 2.89 63.30 5.76
C GLU A 652 1.43 63.84 5.67
N VAL A 653 0.35 63.04 5.62
CA VAL A 653 -0.03 61.88 6.48
C VAL A 653 -0.68 60.73 5.70
N GLU A 654 -0.64 59.53 6.28
CA GLU A 654 -1.24 58.28 5.79
C GLU A 654 -2.77 58.27 5.80
N GLU A 655 -3.37 57.50 4.89
CA GLU A 655 -4.46 56.58 5.28
C GLU A 655 -4.33 55.27 4.48
N LEU A 656 -4.45 54.12 5.16
CA LEU A 656 -4.00 52.81 4.66
C LEU A 656 -5.18 51.90 4.29
N VAL A 657 -5.01 51.10 3.23
CA VAL A 657 -5.95 50.03 2.84
C VAL A 657 -5.21 48.67 2.86
N PRO A 658 -5.64 47.67 3.65
CA PRO A 658 -4.93 46.39 3.78
C PRO A 658 -4.95 45.48 2.53
N THR A 659 -3.74 45.17 2.03
CA THR A 659 -3.10 43.84 1.84
C THR A 659 -3.94 42.61 1.42
N ASP A 660 -3.51 41.73 0.50
CA ASP A 660 -2.18 41.15 0.18
C ASP A 660 -1.57 40.19 1.22
N ALA A 661 -2.39 39.63 2.12
CA ALA A 661 -1.91 38.73 3.17
C ALA A 661 -1.75 37.26 2.72
N GLY A 662 -2.67 36.73 1.91
CA GLY A 662 -2.79 35.28 1.61
C GLY A 662 -1.67 34.64 0.77
N ASN A 663 -0.69 35.41 0.31
CA ASN A 663 0.53 34.88 -0.31
C ASN A 663 1.68 34.68 0.70
N MET A 664 1.68 35.39 1.84
CA MET A 664 2.82 35.37 2.78
C MET A 664 2.98 34.03 3.50
N TYR A 665 1.87 33.35 3.79
CA TYR A 665 1.83 32.19 4.68
C TYR A 665 1.33 30.92 3.97
N LYS A 666 1.68 30.75 2.70
CA LYS A 666 1.05 29.75 1.84
C LYS A 666 1.43 28.30 2.17
N GLN A 667 2.65 28.05 2.65
CA GLN A 667 3.06 26.71 3.10
C GLN A 667 2.39 26.39 4.44
N GLU A 668 2.22 27.41 5.25
CA GLU A 668 1.61 27.41 6.55
C GLU A 668 0.11 27.10 6.41
N ILE A 669 -0.58 27.74 5.45
CA ILE A 669 -1.97 27.43 5.05
C ILE A 669 -2.11 25.99 4.56
N ASP A 670 -1.31 25.53 3.59
CA ASP A 670 -1.47 24.17 3.06
C ASP A 670 -1.08 23.10 4.11
N GLN A 671 -0.11 23.36 4.99
CA GLN A 671 0.23 22.46 6.12
C GLN A 671 -0.85 22.47 7.21
N PHE A 672 -1.40 23.63 7.55
CA PHE A 672 -2.52 23.78 8.48
C PHE A 672 -3.77 23.03 7.97
N MET A 673 -4.13 23.24 6.70
CA MET A 673 -5.21 22.51 6.00
C MET A 673 -5.02 20.99 6.07
N GLN A 674 -3.77 20.53 5.95
CA GLN A 674 -3.42 19.11 6.06
C GLN A 674 -3.54 18.57 7.49
N ILE A 675 -3.26 19.38 8.52
CA ILE A 675 -3.41 19.00 9.94
C ILE A 675 -4.90 18.89 10.31
N ILE A 676 -5.75 19.81 9.86
CA ILE A 676 -7.21 19.79 10.12
C ILE A 676 -8.00 18.83 9.21
N ASN A 677 -7.33 18.12 8.27
CA ASN A 677 -7.96 17.30 7.22
C ASN A 677 -9.05 18.06 6.39
N GLY A 678 -8.86 19.36 6.18
CA GLY A 678 -9.85 20.22 5.52
C GLY A 678 -9.85 20.10 3.99
N ASP A 679 -11.01 20.33 3.37
CA ASP A 679 -11.14 20.43 1.90
C ASP A 679 -11.03 21.89 1.40
N GLU A 680 -11.08 22.11 0.08
CA GLU A 680 -10.92 23.46 -0.48
C GLU A 680 -12.08 24.43 -0.11
N SER A 681 -13.17 23.99 0.55
CA SER A 681 -14.20 24.90 1.09
C SER A 681 -13.71 25.65 2.35
N LEU A 682 -13.03 24.95 3.26
CA LEU A 682 -12.44 25.52 4.48
C LEU A 682 -11.22 26.41 4.18
N LYS A 683 -10.65 26.33 2.98
CA LYS A 683 -9.40 27.02 2.63
C LYS A 683 -9.47 28.54 2.77
N LYS A 684 -10.62 29.17 2.53
CA LYS A 684 -10.78 30.63 2.78
C LYS A 684 -10.67 30.97 4.25
N GLN A 685 -11.29 30.17 5.12
CA GLN A 685 -11.24 30.34 6.57
C GLN A 685 -9.82 30.10 7.09
N ALA A 686 -9.14 29.05 6.58
CA ALA A 686 -7.75 28.75 6.87
C ALA A 686 -6.76 29.87 6.48
N ILE A 687 -7.00 30.55 5.35
CA ILE A 687 -6.23 31.74 4.95
C ILE A 687 -6.36 32.82 6.03
N THR A 688 -7.58 33.26 6.36
CA THR A 688 -7.82 34.31 7.35
C THR A 688 -7.24 33.97 8.73
N ILE A 689 -7.35 32.71 9.16
CA ILE A 689 -6.87 32.27 10.48
C ILE A 689 -5.34 32.18 10.53
N ILE A 690 -4.68 31.75 9.45
CA ILE A 690 -3.21 31.76 9.38
C ILE A 690 -2.67 33.20 9.30
N GLU A 691 -3.39 34.11 8.66
CA GLU A 691 -3.08 35.55 8.65
C GLU A 691 -3.19 36.16 10.06
N GLU A 692 -4.27 35.85 10.79
CA GLU A 692 -4.49 36.24 12.19
C GLU A 692 -3.42 35.64 13.14
N ALA A 693 -3.00 34.39 12.87
CA ALA A 693 -1.88 33.73 13.53
C ALA A 693 -0.49 34.26 13.10
N LYS A 694 -0.41 35.11 12.07
CA LYS A 694 0.83 35.61 11.44
C LYS A 694 1.79 34.51 10.99
N GLY A 695 1.25 33.47 10.34
CA GLY A 695 2.04 32.35 9.82
C GLY A 695 2.42 31.28 10.84
N ASP A 696 2.10 31.48 12.13
CA ASP A 696 2.25 30.42 13.12
C ASP A 696 1.18 29.35 12.87
N ILE A 697 1.54 28.28 12.14
CA ILE A 697 0.70 27.09 11.88
C ILE A 697 0.15 26.54 13.18
N ASN A 698 1.01 26.54 14.20
CA ASN A 698 0.67 26.13 15.54
C ASN A 698 -0.38 27.14 16.04
N LYS A 699 -0.04 28.42 16.20
CA LYS A 699 -0.95 29.60 16.26
C LYS A 699 -2.38 29.35 15.76
N ALA A 700 -2.51 29.18 14.45
CA ALA A 700 -3.73 29.03 13.70
C ALA A 700 -4.63 27.87 14.16
N LEU A 701 -4.08 26.80 14.73
CA LEU A 701 -4.89 25.69 15.25
C LEU A 701 -5.74 26.11 16.45
N ASP A 702 -5.25 26.93 17.39
CA ASP A 702 -6.11 27.38 18.51
C ASP A 702 -7.19 28.29 17.95
N ILE A 703 -6.80 29.25 17.10
CA ILE A 703 -7.72 30.24 16.53
C ILE A 703 -8.81 29.54 15.70
N TYR A 704 -8.47 28.51 14.92
CA TYR A 704 -9.44 27.76 14.12
C TYR A 704 -10.48 27.07 14.96
N TYR A 705 -10.05 26.29 15.96
CA TYR A 705 -10.99 25.58 16.80
C TYR A 705 -11.72 26.54 17.76
N SER A 706 -11.05 27.56 18.32
CA SER A 706 -11.63 28.60 19.19
C SER A 706 -12.72 29.43 18.50
N ASN A 707 -12.45 29.99 17.31
CA ASN A 707 -13.38 30.91 16.66
C ASN A 707 -14.60 30.20 16.08
N SER A 708 -14.53 28.89 15.78
CA SER A 708 -15.67 28.13 15.29
C SER A 708 -16.72 27.78 16.36
N CYS A 709 -16.63 28.37 17.56
CA CYS A 709 -17.68 28.39 18.57
C CYS A 709 -18.55 29.67 18.59
N ASN A 710 -18.24 30.71 17.78
CA ASN A 710 -18.99 31.98 17.77
C ASN A 710 -19.32 32.45 16.35
N LEU A 711 -20.37 31.88 15.74
CA LEU A 711 -20.94 32.40 14.49
C LEU A 711 -22.47 32.20 14.36
N GLY A 712 -23.16 32.34 15.49
CA GLY A 712 -24.59 32.69 15.52
C GLY A 712 -24.76 34.20 15.67
N GLU A 713 -25.82 34.75 15.06
CA GLU A 713 -26.31 36.13 15.19
C GLU A 713 -25.36 37.29 14.84
N ARG A 714 -25.66 37.96 13.70
CA ARG A 714 -25.72 39.43 13.62
C ARG A 714 -26.45 39.87 12.34
N GLU A 715 -27.76 40.08 12.48
CA GLU A 715 -28.49 40.94 11.55
C GLU A 715 -28.19 42.42 11.84
N ILE A 716 -28.13 43.25 10.81
CA ILE A 716 -28.39 44.69 10.89
C ILE A 716 -29.27 45.05 9.68
N SER A 717 -30.44 45.65 9.93
CA SER A 717 -31.36 46.15 8.91
C SER A 717 -31.01 47.61 8.51
N VAL A 718 -31.57 48.25 7.48
CA VAL A 718 -32.94 48.80 7.41
C VAL A 718 -33.30 49.20 5.96
N GLN A 719 -34.51 48.80 5.52
CA GLN A 719 -35.49 49.41 4.59
C GLN A 719 -35.07 50.27 3.36
N GLY A 720 -35.81 50.12 2.24
CA GLY A 720 -35.60 50.88 0.99
C GLY A 720 -36.71 50.82 -0.09
N GLU A 721 -37.98 50.78 0.30
CA GLU A 721 -39.21 51.11 -0.48
C GLU A 721 -39.57 50.47 -1.86
N CYS A 722 -40.78 49.88 -1.88
CA CYS A 722 -41.89 50.10 -2.84
C CYS A 722 -41.96 49.48 -4.27
N LYS A 723 -42.78 48.42 -4.35
CA LYS A 723 -44.12 48.35 -5.04
C LYS A 723 -44.29 47.89 -6.51
N VAL A 724 -45.12 46.83 -6.67
CA VAL A 724 -46.38 46.72 -7.48
C VAL A 724 -46.26 46.81 -9.03
N ASP A 725 -46.90 45.98 -9.89
CA ASP A 725 -47.99 44.99 -9.71
C ASP A 725 -47.89 43.74 -10.66
N ARG A 726 -48.93 42.88 -10.64
CA ARG A 726 -49.25 41.73 -11.51
C ARG A 726 -50.53 42.05 -12.36
N PRO A 727 -51.20 41.14 -13.12
CA PRO A 727 -50.89 39.79 -13.65
C PRO A 727 -51.42 39.53 -15.12
N LEU A 728 -51.58 38.25 -15.51
CA LEU A 728 -52.57 37.66 -16.46
C LEU A 728 -52.33 37.55 -18.00
N GLU A 729 -51.85 36.36 -18.40
CA GLU A 729 -52.58 35.34 -19.21
C GLU A 729 -52.91 35.41 -20.74
N LYS A 730 -52.70 34.22 -21.36
CA LYS A 730 -53.52 33.49 -22.39
C LYS A 730 -53.38 33.74 -23.91
N LYS A 731 -52.81 32.70 -24.56
CA LYS A 731 -53.23 32.00 -25.82
C LYS A 731 -53.44 32.80 -27.13
N TYR A 732 -52.77 32.37 -28.21
CA TYR A 732 -53.30 31.35 -29.16
C TYR A 732 -52.22 30.88 -30.17
N VAL A 733 -52.56 29.96 -31.09
CA VAL A 733 -51.66 29.27 -32.04
C VAL A 733 -52.30 29.21 -33.43
N SER A 734 -51.56 29.48 -34.53
CA SER A 734 -51.61 28.71 -35.81
C SER A 734 -50.73 29.25 -36.97
N LYS A 735 -49.94 28.33 -37.55
CA LYS A 735 -49.63 28.07 -38.99
C LYS A 735 -49.07 29.14 -39.98
N GLU A 736 -47.80 28.91 -40.34
CA GLU A 736 -47.26 28.53 -41.69
C GLU A 736 -47.10 29.52 -42.89
N LEU A 737 -45.84 29.59 -43.37
CA LEU A 737 -45.34 29.60 -44.78
C LEU A 737 -45.69 30.80 -45.70
N ASN A 738 -44.73 31.62 -46.17
CA ASN A 738 -43.69 31.21 -47.15
C ASN A 738 -42.56 32.26 -47.42
N VAL A 739 -41.36 31.76 -47.80
CA VAL A 739 -40.34 32.30 -48.75
C VAL A 739 -39.80 33.76 -48.59
N ILE A 740 -38.67 33.91 -47.86
CA ILE A 740 -37.27 34.12 -48.37
C ILE A 740 -37.02 35.18 -49.49
N PRO A 741 -35.93 36.02 -49.52
CA PRO A 741 -34.73 36.07 -48.64
C PRO A 741 -34.29 37.46 -48.06
N ASP A 742 -33.42 37.35 -47.04
CA ASP A 742 -32.23 38.16 -46.71
C ASP A 742 -32.25 39.45 -45.84
N ILE A 743 -31.09 39.63 -45.19
CA ILE A 743 -30.51 40.75 -44.43
C ILE A 743 -31.09 41.05 -43.02
N SER A 744 -30.25 40.73 -42.02
CA SER A 744 -30.20 41.23 -40.63
C SER A 744 -31.26 40.78 -39.61
N MET A 745 -30.93 39.77 -38.79
CA MET A 745 -30.83 39.89 -37.32
C MET A 745 -30.36 38.59 -36.64
N HIS A 746 -29.88 38.70 -35.39
CA HIS A 746 -29.37 37.60 -34.56
C HIS A 746 -30.39 36.47 -34.34
N ARG A 747 -29.97 35.20 -34.52
CA ARG A 747 -30.51 34.10 -33.69
C ARG A 747 -29.56 32.89 -33.55
N VAL A 748 -29.12 32.67 -32.30
CA VAL A 748 -28.70 31.39 -31.69
C VAL A 748 -27.81 30.47 -32.55
N LEU A 749 -26.49 30.60 -32.36
CA LEU A 749 -25.60 29.44 -32.41
C LEU A 749 -26.06 28.48 -31.30
N ARG A 750 -26.16 27.16 -31.58
CA ARG A 750 -26.44 26.18 -30.53
C ARG A 750 -25.20 25.98 -29.66
N ASP A 751 -25.34 26.24 -28.37
CA ASP A 751 -24.28 26.00 -27.40
C ASP A 751 -23.93 24.51 -27.26
N ASN A 752 -22.66 24.28 -26.94
CA ASN A 752 -22.10 23.13 -26.21
C ASN A 752 -22.82 21.77 -26.35
N VAL A 753 -22.34 20.91 -27.25
CA VAL A 753 -22.49 19.46 -27.08
C VAL A 753 -21.81 19.08 -25.77
N ASP A 754 -22.56 18.47 -24.84
CA ASP A 754 -22.08 18.22 -23.48
C ASP A 754 -20.91 17.20 -23.46
N ALA A 755 -19.98 17.39 -22.52
CA ALA A 755 -18.86 16.49 -22.30
C ALA A 755 -19.29 15.13 -21.74
N THR A 756 -20.49 15.05 -21.14
CA THR A 756 -21.04 13.82 -20.54
C THR A 756 -21.41 12.74 -21.56
N HIS A 757 -21.74 13.10 -22.81
CA HIS A 757 -22.41 12.18 -23.75
C HIS A 757 -21.68 10.85 -23.99
N VAL A 758 -20.34 10.83 -24.00
CA VAL A 758 -19.54 9.60 -24.21
C VAL A 758 -19.71 8.60 -23.05
N SER A 759 -20.12 9.06 -21.86
CA SER A 759 -20.39 8.23 -20.68
C SER A 759 -21.79 7.61 -20.65
N LEU A 760 -22.66 7.91 -21.62
CA LEU A 760 -23.97 7.27 -21.74
C LEU A 760 -23.83 5.74 -21.93
N PRO A 761 -24.80 4.93 -21.46
CA PRO A 761 -24.87 3.51 -21.80
C PRO A 761 -24.79 3.28 -23.31
N SER A 762 -24.17 2.18 -23.74
CA SER A 762 -23.95 1.84 -25.16
C SER A 762 -25.20 2.00 -26.02
N ASP A 763 -26.33 1.58 -25.46
CA ASP A 763 -27.63 1.43 -26.10
C ASP A 763 -28.36 2.79 -26.19
N LYS A 764 -27.94 3.76 -25.35
CA LYS A 764 -28.37 5.17 -25.39
C LYS A 764 -27.36 6.07 -26.11
N TYR A 765 -26.26 5.53 -26.64
CA TYR A 765 -25.23 6.30 -27.34
C TYR A 765 -25.35 6.16 -28.86
N ASN A 766 -25.73 7.26 -29.54
CA ASN A 766 -25.72 7.36 -30.99
C ASN A 766 -24.35 7.91 -31.48
N PRO A 767 -23.55 7.14 -32.24
CA PRO A 767 -22.23 7.56 -32.71
C PRO A 767 -22.20 8.76 -33.67
N LYS A 768 -23.32 9.10 -34.33
CA LYS A 768 -23.41 10.29 -35.21
C LYS A 768 -23.91 11.53 -34.47
N GLU A 769 -24.87 11.38 -33.55
CA GLU A 769 -25.51 12.51 -32.87
C GLU A 769 -24.78 12.94 -31.58
N HIS A 770 -24.09 12.00 -30.92
CA HIS A 770 -23.37 12.26 -29.66
C HIS A 770 -21.85 12.46 -29.85
N ALA A 771 -21.40 12.57 -31.10
CA ALA A 771 -20.07 13.06 -31.45
C ALA A 771 -20.02 14.60 -31.36
N CYS A 772 -18.82 15.17 -31.17
CA CYS A 772 -18.62 16.63 -31.17
C CYS A 772 -18.15 17.21 -32.51
N TRP A 773 -18.27 16.44 -33.59
CA TRP A 773 -18.03 16.84 -34.98
C TRP A 773 -19.04 16.11 -35.89
N ARG A 774 -19.13 16.52 -37.16
CA ARG A 774 -20.08 15.96 -38.13
C ARG A 774 -19.40 15.02 -39.12
N ASP A 775 -20.23 14.25 -39.82
CA ASP A 775 -19.84 13.46 -40.98
C ASP A 775 -19.10 14.34 -42.02
N GLY A 776 -18.03 13.81 -42.61
CA GLY A 776 -17.13 14.56 -43.49
C GLY A 776 -16.22 15.62 -42.81
N GLN A 777 -16.28 15.80 -41.49
CA GLN A 777 -15.31 16.62 -40.74
C GLN A 777 -14.21 15.74 -40.12
N PRO A 778 -12.96 16.23 -39.99
CA PRO A 778 -11.89 15.48 -39.32
C PRO A 778 -12.09 15.43 -37.80
N ALA A 779 -11.64 14.36 -37.14
CA ALA A 779 -11.92 14.17 -35.72
C ALA A 779 -11.10 15.14 -34.83
N PRO A 780 -11.76 15.91 -33.94
CA PRO A 780 -11.08 16.83 -33.05
C PRO A 780 -10.45 16.10 -31.86
N TYR A 781 -9.21 16.47 -31.51
CA TYR A 781 -8.49 15.95 -30.34
C TYR A 781 -9.26 16.19 -29.03
N LEU A 782 -10.07 17.26 -28.97
CA LEU A 782 -11.03 17.54 -27.91
C LEU A 782 -11.95 16.35 -27.56
N HIS A 783 -12.32 15.50 -28.53
CA HIS A 783 -13.11 14.30 -28.25
C HIS A 783 -12.34 13.30 -27.38
N LEU A 784 -11.06 13.07 -27.68
CA LEU A 784 -10.17 12.29 -26.84
C LEU A 784 -9.93 12.97 -25.49
N ALA A 785 -9.68 14.28 -25.45
CA ALA A 785 -9.43 15.01 -24.20
C ALA A 785 -10.63 14.97 -23.23
N ARG A 786 -11.87 15.06 -23.73
CA ARG A 786 -13.09 14.88 -22.93
C ARG A 786 -13.24 13.43 -22.45
N THR A 787 -13.02 12.45 -23.35
CA THR A 787 -13.03 11.02 -23.02
C THR A 787 -11.99 10.68 -21.95
N PHE A 788 -10.77 11.23 -22.06
CA PHE A 788 -9.68 11.06 -21.10
C PHE A 788 -10.01 11.60 -19.71
N SER A 789 -10.74 12.71 -19.60
CA SER A 789 -11.23 13.18 -18.30
C SER A 789 -12.22 12.20 -17.68
N LEU A 790 -13.20 11.70 -18.46
CA LEU A 790 -14.18 10.73 -17.96
C LEU A 790 -13.54 9.41 -17.51
N LEU A 791 -12.38 9.04 -18.09
CA LEU A 791 -11.63 7.85 -17.71
C LEU A 791 -10.72 8.06 -16.49
N GLU A 792 -10.27 9.30 -16.25
CA GLU A 792 -9.50 9.67 -15.05
C GLU A 792 -10.38 9.61 -13.79
N ASP A 793 -11.66 10.01 -13.90
CA ASP A 793 -12.64 9.97 -12.81
C ASP A 793 -13.24 8.56 -12.59
N GLU A 794 -13.06 7.61 -13.52
CA GLU A 794 -13.73 6.30 -13.53
C GLU A 794 -12.89 5.18 -12.89
N LYS A 795 -13.41 4.59 -11.81
CA LYS A 795 -12.76 3.51 -11.05
C LYS A 795 -13.10 2.10 -11.58
N GLY A 796 -14.21 1.94 -12.32
CA GLY A 796 -14.73 0.67 -12.80
C GLY A 796 -14.30 0.34 -14.23
N LYS A 797 -13.50 -0.73 -14.41
CA LYS A 797 -12.99 -1.16 -15.73
C LYS A 797 -14.10 -1.36 -16.78
N ILE A 798 -15.28 -1.87 -16.38
CA ILE A 798 -16.40 -2.11 -17.30
C ILE A 798 -16.90 -0.78 -17.89
N LYS A 799 -17.17 0.22 -17.05
CA LYS A 799 -17.63 1.55 -17.48
C LYS A 799 -16.55 2.30 -18.26
N ALA A 800 -15.28 2.19 -17.86
CA ALA A 800 -14.14 2.69 -18.65
C ALA A 800 -14.04 2.04 -20.06
N THR A 801 -14.34 0.74 -20.17
CA THR A 801 -14.40 0.04 -21.47
C THR A 801 -15.59 0.53 -22.32
N SER A 802 -16.74 0.82 -21.69
CA SER A 802 -17.91 1.40 -22.37
C SER A 802 -17.66 2.82 -22.88
N ILE A 803 -17.02 3.68 -22.08
CA ILE A 803 -16.63 5.05 -22.45
C ILE A 803 -15.70 5.04 -23.67
N LEU A 804 -14.67 4.18 -23.65
CA LEU A 804 -13.78 4.00 -24.80
C LEU A 804 -14.50 3.40 -26.01
N CYS A 805 -15.43 2.47 -25.81
CA CYS A 805 -16.23 1.87 -26.89
C CYS A 805 -17.07 2.94 -27.62
N ASN A 806 -17.78 3.79 -26.88
CA ASN A 806 -18.56 4.89 -27.45
C ASN A 806 -17.69 5.85 -28.26
N MET A 807 -16.53 6.24 -27.72
CA MET A 807 -15.54 7.07 -28.43
C MET A 807 -15.07 6.41 -29.74
N PHE A 808 -14.70 5.12 -29.70
CA PHE A 808 -14.28 4.38 -30.90
C PHE A 808 -15.42 4.16 -31.90
N ARG A 809 -16.67 3.97 -31.46
CA ARG A 809 -17.84 3.88 -32.36
C ARG A 809 -17.99 5.16 -33.19
N SER A 810 -17.83 6.33 -32.57
CA SER A 810 -17.92 7.62 -33.27
C SER A 810 -16.76 7.83 -34.26
N LEU A 811 -15.53 7.42 -33.91
CA LEU A 811 -14.41 7.43 -34.85
C LEU A 811 -14.62 6.47 -36.02
N LEU A 812 -15.04 5.22 -35.77
CA LEU A 812 -15.32 4.22 -36.83
C LEU A 812 -16.39 4.69 -37.83
N VAL A 813 -17.37 5.47 -37.36
CA VAL A 813 -18.51 5.94 -38.17
C VAL A 813 -18.23 7.26 -38.91
N LEU A 814 -17.48 8.19 -38.32
CA LEU A 814 -17.31 9.55 -38.85
C LEU A 814 -15.91 9.85 -39.38
N SER A 815 -14.87 9.17 -38.88
CA SER A 815 -13.46 9.47 -39.17
C SER A 815 -12.56 8.23 -38.97
N PRO A 816 -12.76 7.14 -39.74
CA PRO A 816 -12.05 5.88 -39.51
C PRO A 816 -10.52 6.01 -39.59
N GLU A 817 -10.00 6.95 -40.37
CA GLU A 817 -8.56 7.29 -40.44
C GLU A 817 -7.96 7.75 -39.10
N ASP A 818 -8.75 8.35 -38.21
CA ASP A 818 -8.30 8.81 -36.89
C ASP A 818 -8.30 7.68 -35.83
N VAL A 819 -8.80 6.47 -36.13
CA VAL A 819 -8.89 5.36 -35.17
C VAL A 819 -7.51 4.85 -34.73
N LEU A 820 -6.58 4.61 -35.68
CA LEU A 820 -5.21 4.16 -35.36
C LEU A 820 -4.43 5.25 -34.57
N PRO A 821 -4.40 6.53 -35.01
CA PRO A 821 -3.93 7.64 -34.19
C PRO A 821 -4.55 7.70 -32.79
N ALA A 822 -5.86 7.49 -32.65
CA ALA A 822 -6.54 7.48 -31.36
C ALA A 822 -6.06 6.33 -30.46
N VAL A 823 -5.97 5.09 -30.96
CA VAL A 823 -5.44 3.94 -30.18
C VAL A 823 -4.01 4.21 -29.70
N TYR A 824 -3.18 4.83 -30.54
CA TYR A 824 -1.83 5.26 -30.17
C TYR A 824 -1.83 6.29 -29.03
N LEU A 825 -2.65 7.34 -29.14
CA LEU A 825 -2.78 8.37 -28.10
C LEU A 825 -3.38 7.82 -26.80
N CYS A 826 -4.44 6.99 -26.86
CA CYS A 826 -5.02 6.30 -25.70
C CYS A 826 -4.03 5.39 -24.97
N THR A 827 -3.00 4.89 -25.66
CA THR A 827 -1.95 4.04 -25.08
C THR A 827 -0.66 4.79 -24.75
N ASN A 828 -0.63 6.11 -24.97
CA ASN A 828 0.52 7.00 -24.77
C ASN A 828 1.77 6.58 -25.58
N LYS A 829 1.53 6.05 -26.80
CA LYS A 829 2.55 5.57 -27.75
C LYS A 829 2.48 6.34 -29.07
N ILE A 830 3.54 6.22 -29.88
CA ILE A 830 3.68 6.92 -31.19
C ILE A 830 4.21 6.02 -32.33
N ALA A 831 4.47 4.76 -32.01
CA ALA A 831 5.06 3.70 -32.83
C ALA A 831 5.00 2.38 -32.03
N ALA A 832 5.35 1.24 -32.63
CA ALA A 832 5.55 0.00 -31.88
C ALA A 832 6.83 0.04 -31.02
N ASP A 833 6.86 -0.75 -29.93
CA ASP A 833 7.95 -0.69 -28.93
C ASP A 833 9.33 -1.01 -29.55
N HIS A 834 9.35 -1.93 -30.52
CA HIS A 834 10.56 -2.44 -31.17
C HIS A 834 11.20 -1.48 -32.18
N GLU A 835 10.48 -0.45 -32.62
CA GLU A 835 11.04 0.59 -33.50
C GLU A 835 11.95 1.58 -32.74
N ASN A 836 12.00 1.51 -31.39
CA ASN A 836 12.76 2.40 -30.52
C ASN A 836 12.50 3.91 -30.79
N VAL A 837 11.27 4.28 -31.20
CA VAL A 837 10.90 5.67 -31.55
C VAL A 837 10.60 6.49 -30.31
N GLU A 838 11.57 7.29 -29.89
CA GLU A 838 11.46 8.13 -28.71
C GLU A 838 11.28 9.62 -29.04
N LEU A 839 10.31 10.27 -28.36
CA LEU A 839 10.09 11.73 -28.45
C LEU A 839 11.36 12.54 -28.16
N ASN A 840 12.24 12.03 -27.29
CA ASN A 840 13.48 12.69 -26.87
C ASN A 840 13.23 14.14 -26.42
N ILE A 841 12.30 14.31 -25.47
CA ILE A 841 11.89 15.57 -24.83
C ILE A 841 12.22 15.47 -23.33
N GLY A 842 12.98 16.42 -22.79
CA GLY A 842 13.13 16.57 -21.35
C GLY A 842 11.95 17.34 -20.76
N GLY A 843 11.58 17.07 -19.50
CA GLY A 843 10.51 17.83 -18.81
C GLY A 843 10.74 19.34 -18.84
N SER A 844 12.00 19.77 -18.73
CA SER A 844 12.44 21.17 -18.89
C SER A 844 12.01 21.82 -20.21
N LEU A 845 11.99 21.08 -21.32
CA LEU A 845 11.57 21.58 -22.62
C LEU A 845 10.05 21.79 -22.68
N VAL A 846 9.29 20.93 -21.99
CA VAL A 846 7.83 21.09 -21.83
C VAL A 846 7.54 22.27 -20.91
N THR A 847 8.27 22.43 -19.81
CA THR A 847 8.16 23.59 -18.91
C THR A 847 8.44 24.89 -19.64
N THR A 848 9.53 24.99 -20.42
CA THR A 848 9.87 26.21 -21.18
C THR A 848 9.03 26.44 -22.44
N ALA A 849 8.29 25.43 -22.91
CA ALA A 849 7.20 25.65 -23.86
C ALA A 849 5.93 26.17 -23.16
N LEU A 850 5.60 25.65 -21.97
CA LEU A 850 4.46 26.08 -21.16
C LEU A 850 4.63 27.52 -20.63
N GLU A 851 5.84 27.91 -20.20
CA GLU A 851 6.23 29.27 -19.84
C GLU A 851 5.85 30.26 -20.96
N GLU A 852 6.15 29.94 -22.22
CA GLU A 852 5.92 30.80 -23.38
C GLU A 852 4.53 30.64 -24.03
N ALA A 853 3.82 29.54 -23.76
CA ALA A 853 2.43 29.36 -24.16
C ALA A 853 1.48 30.13 -23.23
N CYS A 854 1.69 29.98 -21.91
CA CYS A 854 0.83 30.51 -20.87
C CYS A 854 1.32 31.83 -20.25
N GLY A 855 2.43 32.41 -20.73
CA GLY A 855 2.99 33.67 -20.21
C GLY A 855 3.35 33.61 -18.72
N THR A 856 3.63 32.42 -18.19
CA THR A 856 3.69 32.15 -16.75
C THR A 856 5.13 31.94 -16.29
N ASN A 857 5.51 32.56 -15.18
CA ASN A 857 6.85 32.44 -14.59
C ASN A 857 7.16 30.99 -14.16
N ARG A 858 8.36 30.51 -14.50
CA ARG A 858 8.92 29.19 -14.13
C ARG A 858 8.83 28.88 -12.63
N LEU A 859 8.96 29.88 -11.75
CA LEU A 859 8.82 29.72 -10.31
C LEU A 859 7.37 29.35 -9.93
N LYS A 860 6.38 30.06 -10.47
CA LYS A 860 4.95 29.74 -10.28
C LYS A 860 4.61 28.36 -10.87
N ILE A 861 5.19 27.96 -12.01
CA ILE A 861 5.01 26.61 -12.56
C ILE A 861 5.63 25.53 -11.64
N LYS A 862 6.81 25.79 -11.05
CA LYS A 862 7.42 24.88 -10.04
C LYS A 862 6.53 24.76 -8.79
N GLU A 863 6.03 25.89 -8.29
CA GLU A 863 5.15 25.97 -7.13
C GLU A 863 3.84 25.21 -7.35
N MET A 864 3.15 25.46 -8.46
CA MET A 864 1.94 24.72 -8.84
C MET A 864 2.23 23.22 -9.07
N TYR A 865 3.40 22.86 -9.61
CA TYR A 865 3.80 21.46 -9.74
C TYR A 865 4.03 20.79 -8.37
N ASN A 866 4.58 21.51 -7.40
CA ASN A 866 4.71 21.02 -6.03
C ASN A 866 3.33 20.82 -5.37
N LYS A 867 2.34 21.72 -5.60
CA LYS A 867 0.96 21.54 -5.08
C LYS A 867 0.21 20.39 -5.76
N LEU A 868 0.26 20.30 -7.08
CA LEU A 868 -0.62 19.43 -7.88
C LEU A 868 -0.02 18.06 -8.21
N GLY A 869 1.31 17.89 -8.14
CA GLY A 869 1.98 16.60 -8.38
C GLY A 869 1.91 16.07 -9.83
N ASP A 870 1.38 16.84 -10.78
CA ASP A 870 1.36 16.52 -12.21
C ASP A 870 1.50 17.77 -13.09
N LEU A 871 2.21 17.67 -14.22
CA LEU A 871 2.44 18.82 -15.10
C LEU A 871 1.22 19.11 -16.01
N GLY A 872 0.34 18.14 -16.25
CA GLY A 872 -0.89 18.36 -17.03
C GLY A 872 -1.88 19.24 -16.29
N ASP A 873 -2.12 18.96 -15.01
CA ASP A 873 -3.00 19.78 -14.17
C ASP A 873 -2.43 21.20 -14.01
N VAL A 874 -1.12 21.33 -13.78
CA VAL A 874 -0.43 22.64 -13.80
C VAL A 874 -0.62 23.39 -15.12
N ALA A 875 -0.50 22.69 -16.25
CA ALA A 875 -0.71 23.30 -17.57
C ALA A 875 -2.17 23.72 -17.80
N GLN A 876 -3.12 22.97 -17.25
CA GLN A 876 -4.55 23.28 -17.29
C GLN A 876 -4.88 24.54 -16.49
N GLU A 877 -4.34 24.67 -15.27
CA GLU A 877 -4.48 25.87 -14.44
C GLU A 877 -3.80 27.09 -15.10
N CYS A 878 -2.57 26.93 -15.61
CA CYS A 878 -1.90 27.96 -16.42
C CYS A 878 -2.73 28.44 -17.62
N ARG A 879 -3.49 27.55 -18.26
CA ARG A 879 -4.32 27.88 -19.42
C ARG A 879 -5.60 28.61 -19.03
N GLN A 880 -6.21 28.28 -17.89
CA GLN A 880 -7.41 28.95 -17.39
C GLN A 880 -7.19 30.43 -17.08
N THR A 881 -5.97 30.85 -16.72
CA THR A 881 -5.66 32.27 -16.48
C THR A 881 -5.58 33.12 -17.76
N GLN A 882 -5.72 32.54 -18.96
CA GLN A 882 -5.67 33.25 -20.24
C GLN A 882 -7.04 33.32 -20.92
N ARG A 883 -7.65 34.51 -20.99
CA ARG A 883 -8.82 34.75 -21.86
C ARG A 883 -8.37 35.09 -23.27
N LEU A 884 -8.76 34.29 -24.25
CA LEU A 884 -8.48 34.54 -25.67
C LEU A 884 -9.56 35.41 -26.31
N LEU A 885 -9.16 36.30 -27.23
CA LEU A 885 -10.09 37.15 -28.01
C LEU A 885 -10.91 36.36 -29.03
N ALA A 886 -10.36 35.26 -29.55
CA ALA A 886 -11.02 34.33 -30.44
C ALA A 886 -10.54 32.88 -30.16
N PRO A 887 -11.36 31.85 -30.37
CA PRO A 887 -10.95 30.47 -30.20
C PRO A 887 -9.95 30.06 -31.30
N PRO A 888 -8.80 29.46 -30.96
CA PRO A 888 -7.81 29.02 -31.95
C PRO A 888 -8.36 27.85 -32.78
N THR A 889 -7.78 27.58 -33.95
CA THR A 889 -8.14 26.43 -34.80
C THR A 889 -8.15 25.12 -33.98
N PRO A 890 -9.20 24.27 -34.08
CA PRO A 890 -9.25 23.01 -33.33
C PRO A 890 -8.05 22.13 -33.61
N LEU A 891 -7.54 21.45 -32.58
CA LEU A 891 -6.54 20.38 -32.75
C LEU A 891 -7.24 19.12 -33.27
N LEU A 892 -6.61 18.41 -34.20
CA LEU A 892 -7.12 17.17 -34.79
C LEU A 892 -6.32 15.96 -34.28
N ILE A 893 -6.96 14.79 -34.20
CA ILE A 893 -6.34 13.57 -33.63
C ILE A 893 -5.10 13.16 -34.45
N LYS A 894 -5.25 12.99 -35.77
CA LYS A 894 -4.14 12.75 -36.71
C LYS A 894 -3.03 13.80 -36.67
N ASP A 895 -3.36 15.08 -36.46
CA ASP A 895 -2.37 16.16 -36.42
C ASP A 895 -1.50 16.09 -35.16
N ILE A 896 -2.10 15.79 -34.00
CA ILE A 896 -1.36 15.54 -32.76
C ILE A 896 -0.42 14.34 -32.90
N TYR A 897 -0.93 13.22 -33.43
CA TYR A 897 -0.13 12.02 -33.67
C TYR A 897 1.02 12.28 -34.67
N SER A 898 0.73 12.96 -35.78
CA SER A 898 1.71 13.38 -36.79
C SER A 898 2.78 14.32 -36.20
N ALA A 899 2.38 15.31 -35.41
CA ALA A 899 3.30 16.23 -34.76
C ALA A 899 4.22 15.52 -33.75
N LEU A 900 3.72 14.53 -33.00
CA LEU A 900 4.52 13.71 -32.08
C LEU A 900 5.55 12.83 -32.82
N ARG A 901 5.19 12.23 -33.97
CA ARG A 901 6.15 11.52 -34.84
C ARG A 901 7.15 12.49 -35.50
N LYS A 902 6.71 13.67 -35.93
CA LYS A 902 7.58 14.74 -36.46
C LYS A 902 8.59 15.26 -35.44
N ILE A 903 8.22 15.23 -34.15
CA ILE A 903 9.08 15.53 -33.00
C ILE A 903 10.13 14.44 -32.76
N SER A 904 9.77 13.16 -32.78
CA SER A 904 10.71 12.07 -32.45
C SER A 904 11.89 11.99 -33.43
N VAL A 905 11.67 12.29 -34.70
CA VAL A 905 12.71 12.33 -35.75
C VAL A 905 13.61 13.59 -35.72
N GLN A 906 13.34 14.60 -34.88
CA GLN A 906 14.23 15.78 -34.80
C GLN A 906 15.52 15.47 -34.03
N THR A 907 16.63 15.33 -34.77
CA THR A 907 17.99 15.12 -34.26
C THR A 907 18.94 16.25 -34.71
N GLY A 908 20.21 16.19 -34.29
CA GLY A 908 21.25 17.15 -34.66
C GLY A 908 21.12 18.53 -34.00
N ASN A 909 21.95 19.48 -34.43
CA ASN A 909 21.99 20.82 -33.86
C ASN A 909 20.66 21.60 -34.10
N GLY A 910 20.29 22.47 -33.17
CA GLY A 910 19.02 23.21 -33.17
C GLY A 910 17.74 22.37 -32.99
N SER A 911 17.83 21.03 -32.88
CA SER A 911 16.67 20.14 -32.76
C SER A 911 15.77 20.48 -31.57
N THR A 912 16.35 20.80 -30.41
CA THR A 912 15.62 21.25 -29.21
C THR A 912 14.72 22.45 -29.49
N LEU A 913 15.19 23.43 -30.27
CA LEU A 913 14.40 24.62 -30.64
C LEU A 913 13.28 24.27 -31.62
N ARG A 914 13.55 23.41 -32.62
CA ARG A 914 12.53 22.92 -33.55
C ARG A 914 11.44 22.12 -32.82
N LYS A 915 11.81 21.27 -31.85
CA LYS A 915 10.85 20.57 -30.97
C LYS A 915 10.04 21.55 -30.12
N LYS A 916 10.67 22.56 -29.49
CA LYS A 916 9.97 23.60 -28.73
C LYS A 916 8.91 24.29 -29.60
N GLY A 917 9.26 24.70 -30.81
CA GLY A 917 8.34 25.38 -31.73
C GLY A 917 7.08 24.57 -32.07
N ILE A 918 7.22 23.25 -32.31
CA ILE A 918 6.08 22.36 -32.54
C ILE A 918 5.21 22.26 -31.27
N ILE A 919 5.81 21.96 -30.11
CA ILE A 919 5.10 21.84 -28.82
C ILE A 919 4.31 23.11 -28.50
N LEU A 920 4.96 24.27 -28.66
CA LEU A 920 4.41 25.60 -28.40
C LEU A 920 3.22 25.93 -29.31
N HIS A 921 3.28 25.56 -30.58
CA HIS A 921 2.16 25.72 -31.51
C HIS A 921 0.95 24.89 -31.08
N LEU A 922 1.16 23.62 -30.69
CA LEU A 922 0.08 22.77 -30.17
C LEU A 922 -0.53 23.36 -28.88
N MET A 923 0.31 23.73 -27.91
CA MET A 923 -0.12 24.34 -26.64
C MET A 923 -0.95 25.62 -26.84
N ARG A 924 -0.53 26.49 -27.76
CA ARG A 924 -1.28 27.74 -28.07
C ARG A 924 -2.65 27.46 -28.70
N SER A 925 -2.82 26.32 -29.38
CA SER A 925 -4.08 25.91 -29.99
C SER A 925 -5.02 25.11 -29.06
N CYS A 926 -4.55 24.62 -27.90
CA CYS A 926 -5.38 23.84 -26.98
C CYS A 926 -6.62 24.59 -26.46
N ARG A 927 -7.77 23.91 -26.51
CA ARG A 927 -9.09 24.30 -25.97
C ARG A 927 -9.47 23.41 -24.78
N GLU A 928 -10.36 23.88 -23.91
CA GLU A 928 -10.91 23.11 -22.77
C GLU A 928 -9.83 22.28 -22.03
N LYS A 929 -10.00 20.96 -21.93
CA LYS A 929 -9.10 20.00 -21.26
C LYS A 929 -7.98 19.45 -22.15
N GLU A 930 -7.82 19.92 -23.40
CA GLU A 930 -6.77 19.43 -24.31
C GLU A 930 -5.35 19.68 -23.78
N MET A 931 -5.14 20.82 -23.10
CA MET A 931 -3.84 21.21 -22.55
C MET A 931 -3.33 20.18 -21.53
N LYS A 932 -4.19 19.76 -20.59
CA LYS A 932 -3.91 18.72 -19.59
C LYS A 932 -3.36 17.44 -20.23
N PHE A 933 -4.08 16.89 -21.20
CA PHE A 933 -3.73 15.61 -21.80
C PHE A 933 -2.61 15.69 -22.83
N LEU A 934 -2.47 16.82 -23.55
CA LEU A 934 -1.30 17.07 -24.40
C LEU A 934 -0.01 17.09 -23.56
N VAL A 935 0.01 17.83 -22.45
CA VAL A 935 1.21 17.91 -21.58
C VAL A 935 1.51 16.57 -20.92
N ARG A 936 0.49 15.85 -20.43
CA ARG A 936 0.65 14.47 -19.93
C ARG A 936 1.20 13.50 -20.98
N THR A 937 0.80 13.64 -22.24
CA THR A 937 1.36 12.86 -23.37
C THR A 937 2.84 13.21 -23.59
N LEU A 938 3.19 14.50 -23.63
CA LEU A 938 4.55 14.98 -23.83
C LEU A 938 5.53 14.57 -22.71
N VAL A 939 5.06 14.49 -21.45
CA VAL A 939 5.86 13.95 -20.33
C VAL A 939 5.75 12.42 -20.18
N ARG A 940 5.07 11.74 -21.11
CA ARG A 940 4.84 10.27 -21.12
C ARG A 940 4.16 9.73 -19.85
N ASN A 941 3.22 10.47 -19.28
CA ASN A 941 2.45 10.05 -18.10
C ASN A 941 0.95 10.43 -18.23
N LEU A 942 0.18 9.66 -19.01
CA LEU A 942 -1.19 10.00 -19.39
C LEU A 942 -2.22 9.96 -18.24
N ARG A 943 -1.99 9.11 -17.22
CA ARG A 943 -2.79 8.94 -15.98
C ARG A 943 -4.31 8.63 -16.11
N ILE A 944 -4.85 8.38 -17.30
CA ILE A 944 -6.29 8.16 -17.56
C ILE A 944 -6.89 6.82 -17.05
N GLY A 945 -6.24 6.09 -16.14
CA GLY A 945 -6.69 4.76 -15.65
C GLY A 945 -6.70 3.60 -16.68
N ALA A 946 -6.95 3.88 -17.95
CA ALA A 946 -6.99 2.92 -19.04
C ALA A 946 -5.58 2.48 -19.49
N MET A 947 -5.46 1.21 -19.83
CA MET A 947 -4.28 0.61 -20.47
C MET A 947 -4.72 -0.18 -21.71
N LEU A 948 -3.76 -0.71 -22.47
CA LEU A 948 -4.04 -1.54 -23.66
C LEU A 948 -5.03 -2.70 -23.41
N ARG A 949 -4.98 -3.33 -22.22
CA ARG A 949 -5.94 -4.36 -21.76
C ARG A 949 -7.37 -3.85 -21.48
N THR A 950 -7.64 -2.59 -21.78
CA THR A 950 -8.95 -1.91 -21.77
C THR A 950 -9.23 -1.27 -23.14
N VAL A 951 -8.23 -0.62 -23.74
CA VAL A 951 -8.33 0.04 -25.06
C VAL A 951 -8.61 -0.95 -26.20
N LEU A 952 -7.89 -2.08 -26.28
CA LEU A 952 -8.12 -3.06 -27.36
C LEU A 952 -9.48 -3.77 -27.24
N PRO A 953 -9.93 -4.24 -26.04
CA PRO A 953 -11.30 -4.70 -25.86
C PRO A 953 -12.36 -3.65 -26.23
N ALA A 954 -12.16 -2.38 -25.88
CA ALA A 954 -13.11 -1.32 -26.22
C ALA A 954 -13.21 -1.08 -27.74
N LEU A 955 -12.09 -1.13 -28.47
CA LEU A 955 -12.09 -1.07 -29.93
C LEU A 955 -12.78 -2.29 -30.55
N ALA A 956 -12.49 -3.50 -30.06
CA ALA A 956 -13.17 -4.72 -30.53
C ALA A 956 -14.69 -4.65 -30.29
N HIS A 957 -15.11 -4.14 -29.12
CA HIS A 957 -16.53 -3.92 -28.82
C HIS A 957 -17.15 -2.90 -29.79
N ALA A 958 -16.45 -1.80 -30.09
CA ALA A 958 -16.91 -0.79 -31.03
C ALA A 958 -17.07 -1.35 -32.46
N VAL A 959 -16.16 -2.23 -32.90
CA VAL A 959 -16.24 -2.92 -34.20
C VAL A 959 -17.44 -3.86 -34.27
N VAL A 960 -17.69 -4.68 -33.24
CA VAL A 960 -18.90 -5.55 -33.19
C VAL A 960 -20.19 -4.73 -33.23
N MET A 961 -20.26 -3.65 -32.44
CA MET A 961 -21.44 -2.77 -32.38
C MET A 961 -21.66 -1.98 -33.68
N ASN A 962 -20.58 -1.58 -34.37
CA ASN A 962 -20.68 -0.92 -35.67
C ASN A 962 -21.10 -1.88 -36.80
N SER A 963 -20.69 -3.15 -36.71
CA SER A 963 -21.02 -4.19 -37.70
C SER A 963 -22.44 -4.76 -37.53
N ARG A 964 -23.17 -4.43 -36.46
CA ARG A 964 -24.53 -4.90 -36.18
C ARG A 964 -25.46 -3.75 -35.72
N PRO A 965 -25.86 -2.83 -36.61
CA PRO A 965 -26.62 -1.64 -36.21
C PRO A 965 -28.07 -1.90 -35.78
N THR A 966 -28.64 -3.05 -36.16
CA THR A 966 -30.09 -3.34 -36.07
C THR A 966 -30.36 -4.60 -35.26
N VAL A 967 -30.26 -4.53 -33.92
CA VAL A 967 -30.69 -5.62 -33.04
C VAL A 967 -31.32 -5.08 -31.75
N TYR A 968 -32.65 -4.91 -31.74
CA TYR A 968 -33.47 -4.63 -30.56
C TYR A 968 -34.66 -5.59 -30.49
N GLU A 969 -34.38 -6.89 -30.67
CA GLU A 969 -35.34 -7.97 -30.48
C GLU A 969 -34.88 -8.87 -29.32
N GLU A 970 -35.81 -9.28 -28.48
CA GLU A 970 -35.52 -10.00 -27.22
C GLU A 970 -34.97 -11.41 -27.49
N GLY A 971 -34.02 -11.86 -26.67
CA GLY A 971 -33.24 -13.09 -26.88
C GLY A 971 -31.87 -12.91 -27.56
N THR A 972 -31.53 -11.71 -28.02
CA THR A 972 -30.28 -11.44 -28.77
C THR A 972 -29.10 -10.97 -27.90
N ALA A 973 -29.35 -10.47 -26.69
CA ALA A 973 -28.34 -9.84 -25.83
C ALA A 973 -27.20 -10.79 -25.43
N GLU A 974 -27.49 -12.07 -25.22
CA GLU A 974 -26.49 -13.09 -24.85
C GLU A 974 -25.54 -13.39 -26.02
N ASN A 975 -26.08 -13.49 -27.24
CA ASN A 975 -25.31 -13.64 -28.48
C ASN A 975 -24.42 -12.42 -28.77
N LEU A 976 -24.90 -11.21 -28.47
CA LEU A 976 -24.07 -10.00 -28.54
C LEU A 976 -22.94 -10.02 -27.51
N LYS A 977 -23.23 -10.35 -26.25
CA LYS A 977 -22.23 -10.47 -25.17
C LYS A 977 -21.15 -11.51 -25.50
N ALA A 978 -21.54 -12.65 -26.06
CA ALA A 978 -20.60 -13.67 -26.55
C ALA A 978 -19.70 -13.14 -27.67
N ALA A 979 -20.26 -12.48 -28.70
CA ALA A 979 -19.50 -11.90 -29.80
C ALA A 979 -18.50 -10.82 -29.34
N LEU A 980 -18.91 -9.95 -28.41
CA LEU A 980 -18.04 -8.95 -27.78
C LEU A 980 -16.86 -9.60 -27.05
N GLN A 981 -17.12 -10.68 -26.30
CA GLN A 981 -16.09 -11.41 -25.57
C GLN A 981 -15.12 -12.16 -26.51
N VAL A 982 -15.63 -12.83 -27.55
CA VAL A 982 -14.79 -13.54 -28.54
C VAL A 982 -13.83 -12.58 -29.25
N LEU A 983 -14.34 -11.48 -29.80
CA LEU A 983 -13.50 -10.53 -30.55
C LEU A 983 -12.51 -9.78 -29.64
N SER A 984 -12.92 -9.41 -28.42
CA SER A 984 -12.01 -8.75 -27.48
C SER A 984 -10.89 -9.65 -26.95
N VAL A 985 -11.12 -10.96 -26.83
CA VAL A 985 -10.06 -11.94 -26.57
C VAL A 985 -9.13 -12.05 -27.78
N ALA A 986 -9.67 -12.28 -28.98
CA ALA A 986 -8.87 -12.44 -30.20
C ALA A 986 -7.94 -11.24 -30.49
N VAL A 987 -8.42 -10.01 -30.30
CA VAL A 987 -7.59 -8.79 -30.52
C VAL A 987 -6.50 -8.64 -29.44
N VAL A 988 -6.78 -9.03 -28.19
CA VAL A 988 -5.76 -9.00 -27.11
C VAL A 988 -4.72 -10.11 -27.30
N GLU A 989 -5.13 -11.29 -27.77
CA GLU A 989 -4.25 -12.41 -28.07
C GLU A 989 -3.35 -12.11 -29.27
N ALA A 990 -3.93 -11.61 -30.37
CA ALA A 990 -3.20 -11.11 -31.52
C ALA A 990 -2.13 -10.07 -31.14
N TYR A 991 -2.41 -9.16 -30.20
CA TYR A 991 -1.40 -8.20 -29.73
C TYR A 991 -0.29 -8.85 -28.90
N ASN A 992 -0.57 -9.91 -28.13
CA ASN A 992 0.50 -10.59 -27.40
C ASN A 992 1.48 -11.29 -28.35
N ILE A 993 0.96 -11.85 -29.45
CA ILE A 993 1.75 -12.50 -30.51
C ILE A 993 2.47 -11.47 -31.39
N LEU A 994 1.76 -10.44 -31.85
CA LEU A 994 2.24 -9.43 -32.80
C LEU A 994 1.96 -8.01 -32.27
N PRO A 995 2.74 -7.46 -31.33
CA PRO A 995 2.48 -6.17 -30.68
C PRO A 995 2.78 -4.94 -31.56
N ASN A 996 2.23 -4.92 -32.77
CA ASN A 996 2.28 -3.82 -33.74
C ASN A 996 0.84 -3.36 -34.04
N LEU A 997 0.53 -2.10 -33.72
CA LEU A 997 -0.82 -1.56 -33.85
C LEU A 997 -1.14 -1.13 -35.29
N ASP A 998 -0.14 -0.70 -36.07
CA ASP A 998 -0.29 -0.39 -37.50
C ASP A 998 -0.66 -1.63 -38.33
N ILE A 999 -0.39 -2.85 -37.84
CA ILE A 999 -0.89 -4.10 -38.43
C ILE A 999 -2.26 -4.47 -37.85
N ILE A 1000 -2.39 -4.53 -36.52
CA ILE A 1000 -3.60 -5.06 -35.86
C ILE A 1000 -4.82 -4.18 -36.10
N VAL A 1001 -4.72 -2.86 -35.93
CA VAL A 1001 -5.90 -1.97 -35.99
C VAL A 1001 -6.50 -1.95 -37.40
N PRO A 1002 -5.74 -1.77 -38.50
CA PRO A 1002 -6.29 -1.89 -39.84
C PRO A 1002 -6.82 -3.30 -40.17
N THR A 1003 -6.16 -4.36 -39.70
CA THR A 1003 -6.62 -5.74 -39.95
C THR A 1003 -7.95 -6.02 -39.26
N LEU A 1004 -8.12 -5.55 -38.02
CA LEU A 1004 -9.37 -5.62 -37.25
C LEU A 1004 -10.49 -4.78 -37.90
N MET A 1005 -10.18 -3.57 -38.35
CA MET A 1005 -11.16 -2.71 -39.02
C MET A 1005 -11.61 -3.27 -40.37
N ASN A 1006 -10.72 -3.94 -41.11
CA ASN A 1006 -11.02 -4.54 -42.41
C ASN A 1006 -11.81 -5.86 -42.28
N LYS A 1007 -11.40 -6.77 -41.38
CA LYS A 1007 -12.08 -8.07 -41.17
C LYS A 1007 -13.31 -7.97 -40.26
N GLY A 1008 -13.48 -6.86 -39.53
CA GLY A 1008 -14.63 -6.62 -38.67
C GLY A 1008 -14.83 -7.74 -37.63
N ILE A 1009 -16.01 -8.34 -37.65
CA ILE A 1009 -16.38 -9.47 -36.77
C ILE A 1009 -15.72 -10.80 -37.14
N GLU A 1010 -15.12 -10.92 -38.33
CA GLU A 1010 -14.40 -12.13 -38.78
C GLU A 1010 -12.91 -12.10 -38.39
N PHE A 1011 -12.46 -11.07 -37.66
CA PHE A 1011 -11.09 -11.00 -37.18
C PHE A 1011 -10.78 -12.15 -36.20
N SER A 1012 -9.82 -12.99 -36.59
CA SER A 1012 -9.28 -14.09 -35.78
C SER A 1012 -7.77 -13.92 -35.57
N VAL A 1013 -7.24 -14.51 -34.49
CA VAL A 1013 -5.80 -14.61 -34.20
C VAL A 1013 -5.07 -15.34 -35.34
N SER A 1014 -5.65 -16.43 -35.85
CA SER A 1014 -5.15 -17.20 -37.00
C SER A 1014 -5.11 -16.41 -38.31
N SER A 1015 -5.68 -15.20 -38.34
CA SER A 1015 -5.69 -14.32 -39.49
C SER A 1015 -4.46 -13.37 -39.53
N LEU A 1016 -3.54 -13.55 -38.57
CA LEU A 1016 -2.21 -12.97 -38.46
C LEU A 1016 -1.20 -14.08 -38.16
N SER A 1017 0.09 -13.84 -38.41
CA SER A 1017 1.18 -14.78 -38.11
C SER A 1017 2.31 -14.08 -37.37
N MET A 1018 3.10 -14.82 -36.59
CA MET A 1018 4.38 -14.33 -36.07
C MET A 1018 5.33 -13.96 -37.22
N VAL A 1019 6.08 -12.88 -37.04
CA VAL A 1019 7.05 -12.37 -38.01
C VAL A 1019 8.39 -12.14 -37.29
N PRO A 1020 9.45 -12.92 -37.61
CA PRO A 1020 10.79 -12.66 -37.10
C PRO A 1020 11.21 -11.21 -37.37
N GLY A 1021 11.58 -10.50 -36.31
CA GLY A 1021 11.84 -9.05 -36.30
C GLY A 1021 10.78 -8.23 -35.57
N ILE A 1022 9.59 -8.77 -35.28
CA ILE A 1022 8.59 -8.16 -34.39
C ILE A 1022 8.52 -8.99 -33.10
N PRO A 1023 8.93 -8.46 -31.93
CA PRO A 1023 9.02 -9.24 -30.70
C PRO A 1023 7.67 -9.58 -30.09
N ILE A 1024 7.51 -10.84 -29.72
CA ILE A 1024 6.35 -11.41 -29.02
C ILE A 1024 6.35 -10.92 -27.57
N LYS A 1025 5.20 -10.63 -26.96
CA LYS A 1025 5.14 -10.25 -25.54
C LYS A 1025 5.42 -11.47 -24.65
N PRO A 1026 6.50 -11.45 -23.83
CA PRO A 1026 7.02 -12.66 -23.21
C PRO A 1026 6.08 -13.24 -22.14
N MET A 1027 6.02 -14.57 -22.07
CA MET A 1027 5.30 -15.29 -21.01
C MET A 1027 5.83 -14.90 -19.63
N LEU A 1028 4.92 -14.58 -18.70
CA LEU A 1028 5.24 -14.13 -17.34
C LEU A 1028 4.91 -15.20 -16.30
N ALA A 1029 5.88 -15.48 -15.42
CA ALA A 1029 5.70 -16.41 -14.31
C ALA A 1029 4.77 -15.87 -13.22
N LYS A 1030 3.96 -16.76 -12.64
CA LYS A 1030 3.14 -16.52 -11.44
C LYS A 1030 3.91 -16.95 -10.20
N ILE A 1031 3.98 -16.09 -9.18
CA ILE A 1031 4.70 -16.41 -7.93
C ILE A 1031 3.96 -17.50 -7.15
N THR A 1032 4.70 -18.51 -6.69
CA THR A 1032 4.21 -19.63 -5.87
C THR A 1032 5.04 -19.74 -4.59
N ASN A 1033 4.38 -19.77 -3.44
CA ASN A 1033 4.99 -19.78 -2.11
C ASN A 1033 5.36 -21.20 -1.65
N GLY A 1034 6.00 -21.99 -2.52
CA GLY A 1034 6.43 -23.37 -2.25
C GLY A 1034 5.79 -24.45 -3.13
N ILE A 1035 6.38 -25.64 -3.09
CA ILE A 1035 6.06 -26.79 -3.96
C ILE A 1035 4.57 -27.20 -3.88
N PRO A 1036 3.91 -27.29 -2.71
CA PRO A 1036 2.49 -27.67 -2.66
C PRO A 1036 1.57 -26.71 -3.43
N GLN A 1037 1.92 -25.41 -3.53
CA GLN A 1037 1.14 -24.47 -4.34
C GLN A 1037 1.38 -24.67 -5.84
N ALA A 1038 2.60 -25.01 -6.26
CA ALA A 1038 2.88 -25.37 -7.65
C ALA A 1038 2.14 -26.65 -8.06
N LEU A 1039 2.22 -27.71 -7.24
CA LEU A 1039 1.47 -28.95 -7.46
C LEU A 1039 -0.04 -28.71 -7.51
N LYS A 1040 -0.61 -27.86 -6.64
CA LYS A 1040 -2.04 -27.49 -6.70
C LYS A 1040 -2.42 -26.66 -7.94
N LEU A 1041 -1.48 -25.98 -8.58
CA LEU A 1041 -1.71 -25.20 -9.81
C LEU A 1041 -1.59 -26.05 -11.08
N PHE A 1042 -0.63 -26.98 -11.14
CA PHE A 1042 -0.46 -27.89 -12.28
C PHE A 1042 -1.37 -29.12 -12.20
N GLN A 1043 -1.79 -29.51 -11.00
CA GLN A 1043 -2.60 -30.70 -10.74
C GLN A 1043 -1.93 -31.95 -11.34
N ASN A 1044 -2.67 -32.79 -12.05
CA ASN A 1044 -2.16 -34.01 -12.69
C ASN A 1044 -1.52 -33.74 -14.07
N LYS A 1045 -1.11 -32.50 -14.37
CA LYS A 1045 -0.38 -32.17 -15.61
C LYS A 1045 1.12 -32.25 -15.37
N ALA A 1046 1.84 -32.83 -16.32
CA ALA A 1046 3.31 -32.78 -16.34
C ALA A 1046 3.80 -31.33 -16.43
N PHE A 1047 4.90 -31.03 -15.74
CA PHE A 1047 5.59 -29.74 -15.76
C PHE A 1047 7.10 -29.95 -15.67
N THR A 1048 7.88 -28.99 -16.16
CA THR A 1048 9.34 -28.97 -16.07
C THR A 1048 9.80 -28.04 -14.93
N CYS A 1049 11.03 -28.24 -14.44
CA CYS A 1049 11.67 -27.44 -13.40
C CYS A 1049 13.01 -26.91 -13.91
N GLU A 1050 13.10 -25.61 -14.12
CA GLU A 1050 14.27 -24.95 -14.73
C GLU A 1050 14.94 -23.95 -13.78
N TYR A 1051 16.24 -23.73 -13.98
CA TYR A 1051 16.97 -22.71 -13.23
C TYR A 1051 16.54 -21.31 -13.65
N LYS A 1052 15.91 -20.57 -12.72
CA LYS A 1052 15.55 -19.17 -12.93
C LYS A 1052 16.77 -18.24 -12.78
N TYR A 1053 17.65 -18.25 -13.78
CA TYR A 1053 18.89 -17.46 -13.88
C TYR A 1053 18.73 -15.97 -13.53
N ASP A 1054 19.81 -15.33 -13.06
CA ASP A 1054 19.91 -13.89 -12.76
C ASP A 1054 20.68 -13.17 -13.87
N GLY A 1055 19.97 -12.74 -14.91
CA GLY A 1055 20.58 -12.10 -16.07
C GLY A 1055 19.66 -11.07 -16.71
N GLN A 1056 19.68 -11.01 -18.03
CA GLN A 1056 18.75 -10.23 -18.82
C GLN A 1056 18.07 -11.13 -19.85
N ARG A 1057 16.75 -11.34 -19.69
CA ARG A 1057 15.90 -11.95 -20.70
C ARG A 1057 16.04 -11.23 -22.05
N ALA A 1058 16.32 -12.01 -23.07
CA ALA A 1058 16.63 -11.59 -24.43
C ALA A 1058 15.87 -12.52 -25.39
N GLN A 1059 14.93 -11.96 -26.13
CA GLN A 1059 14.21 -12.68 -27.17
C GLN A 1059 14.99 -12.52 -28.47
N ILE A 1060 15.50 -13.63 -29.00
CA ILE A 1060 16.45 -13.65 -30.12
C ILE A 1060 15.71 -14.11 -31.38
N HIS A 1061 15.69 -13.25 -32.39
CA HIS A 1061 15.05 -13.48 -33.68
C HIS A 1061 16.13 -13.71 -34.73
N LYS A 1062 15.98 -14.73 -35.59
CA LYS A 1062 16.74 -14.87 -36.83
C LYS A 1062 15.81 -14.67 -38.02
N LEU A 1063 16.18 -13.73 -38.88
CA LEU A 1063 15.42 -13.33 -40.06
C LEU A 1063 15.90 -14.09 -41.32
N VAL A 1064 15.11 -14.03 -42.39
CA VAL A 1064 15.34 -14.77 -43.66
C VAL A 1064 16.67 -14.39 -44.32
N ASP A 1065 17.14 -13.16 -44.11
CA ASP A 1065 18.44 -12.64 -44.59
C ASP A 1065 19.65 -13.11 -43.76
N GLY A 1066 19.42 -13.88 -42.68
CA GLY A 1066 20.45 -14.29 -41.73
C GLY A 1066 20.88 -13.18 -40.76
N SER A 1067 20.18 -12.05 -40.72
CA SER A 1067 20.33 -11.08 -39.63
C SER A 1067 19.74 -11.66 -38.33
N VAL A 1068 20.26 -11.17 -37.20
CA VAL A 1068 19.85 -11.58 -35.85
C VAL A 1068 19.51 -10.33 -35.06
N LEU A 1069 18.31 -10.29 -34.50
CA LEU A 1069 17.83 -9.18 -33.66
C LEU A 1069 17.56 -9.66 -32.24
N VAL A 1070 17.86 -8.81 -31.26
CA VAL A 1070 17.78 -9.15 -29.82
C VAL A 1070 16.91 -8.14 -29.10
N PHE A 1071 15.74 -8.57 -28.64
CA PHE A 1071 14.77 -7.71 -27.96
C PHE A 1071 14.78 -7.92 -26.44
N SER A 1072 14.56 -6.84 -25.70
CA SER A 1072 14.43 -6.85 -24.25
C SER A 1072 13.12 -7.51 -23.80
N ARG A 1073 13.00 -7.80 -22.50
CA ARG A 1073 11.73 -8.21 -21.85
C ARG A 1073 10.52 -7.30 -22.13
N ASN A 1074 10.72 -6.03 -22.49
CA ASN A 1074 9.62 -5.13 -22.84
C ASN A 1074 9.26 -5.16 -24.34
N GLY A 1075 10.18 -5.65 -25.18
CA GLY A 1075 10.16 -5.52 -26.63
C GLY A 1075 11.10 -4.43 -27.19
N ASP A 1076 11.93 -3.79 -26.35
CA ASP A 1076 12.90 -2.78 -26.81
C ASP A 1076 14.01 -3.46 -27.65
N GLU A 1077 14.35 -2.95 -28.82
CA GLU A 1077 15.46 -3.49 -29.64
C GLU A 1077 16.81 -3.20 -28.96
N SER A 1078 17.70 -4.20 -28.87
CA SER A 1078 18.92 -4.15 -28.04
C SER A 1078 20.15 -4.88 -28.62
N THR A 1079 20.12 -5.27 -29.90
CA THR A 1079 21.17 -6.02 -30.62
C THR A 1079 22.53 -5.31 -30.55
N SER A 1080 22.53 -3.97 -30.66
CA SER A 1080 23.73 -3.12 -30.59
C SER A 1080 24.51 -3.21 -29.27
N ARG A 1081 23.92 -3.79 -28.22
CA ARG A 1081 24.55 -4.04 -26.90
C ARG A 1081 25.25 -5.41 -26.80
N PHE A 1082 24.87 -6.35 -27.66
CA PHE A 1082 25.31 -7.75 -27.61
C PHE A 1082 25.79 -8.24 -28.99
N PRO A 1083 26.80 -7.59 -29.61
CA PRO A 1083 27.34 -8.06 -30.90
C PRO A 1083 27.96 -9.47 -30.78
N ASP A 1084 28.52 -9.80 -29.61
CA ASP A 1084 29.03 -11.12 -29.26
C ASP A 1084 27.93 -12.19 -29.10
N LEU A 1085 26.70 -11.81 -28.76
CA LEU A 1085 25.54 -12.71 -28.83
C LEU A 1085 25.19 -13.00 -30.29
N VAL A 1086 25.17 -11.98 -31.15
CA VAL A 1086 24.92 -12.14 -32.59
C VAL A 1086 25.96 -13.05 -33.24
N ASP A 1087 27.24 -12.89 -32.88
CA ASP A 1087 28.32 -13.79 -33.31
C ASP A 1087 28.06 -15.24 -32.85
N MET A 1088 27.89 -15.47 -31.54
CA MET A 1088 27.69 -16.82 -30.97
C MET A 1088 26.47 -17.53 -31.58
N ILE A 1089 25.38 -16.80 -31.84
CA ILE A 1089 24.19 -17.35 -32.50
C ILE A 1089 24.51 -17.72 -33.96
N LYS A 1090 25.19 -16.86 -34.72
CA LYS A 1090 25.58 -17.16 -36.11
C LYS A 1090 26.55 -18.34 -36.21
N GLU A 1091 27.49 -18.47 -35.26
CA GLU A 1091 28.44 -19.58 -35.18
C GLU A 1091 27.79 -20.90 -34.74
N SER A 1092 26.77 -20.85 -33.86
CA SER A 1092 26.10 -22.05 -33.32
C SER A 1092 24.95 -22.57 -34.18
N CYS A 1093 24.37 -21.74 -35.06
CA CYS A 1093 23.20 -22.12 -35.86
C CYS A 1093 23.56 -23.06 -37.02
N LYS A 1094 23.04 -24.28 -36.98
CA LYS A 1094 23.04 -25.20 -38.13
C LYS A 1094 22.28 -24.58 -39.32
N PRO A 1095 22.66 -24.84 -40.59
CA PRO A 1095 21.99 -24.30 -41.78
C PRO A 1095 20.47 -24.58 -41.86
N VAL A 1096 20.01 -25.67 -41.23
CA VAL A 1096 18.60 -26.09 -41.17
C VAL A 1096 17.71 -25.09 -40.43
N ALA A 1097 18.26 -24.31 -39.49
CA ALA A 1097 17.53 -23.25 -38.80
C ALA A 1097 17.61 -21.96 -39.64
N SER A 1098 16.72 -21.79 -40.60
CA SER A 1098 16.70 -20.62 -41.50
C SER A 1098 16.18 -19.39 -40.77
N THR A 1099 15.05 -19.51 -40.07
CA THR A 1099 14.43 -18.48 -39.24
C THR A 1099 13.96 -19.05 -37.90
N PHE A 1100 13.97 -18.24 -36.84
CA PHE A 1100 13.42 -18.64 -35.55
C PHE A 1100 13.14 -17.44 -34.64
N ILE A 1101 12.35 -17.67 -33.60
CA ILE A 1101 12.22 -16.79 -32.43
C ILE A 1101 12.38 -17.65 -31.17
N ILE A 1102 13.46 -17.41 -30.42
CA ILE A 1102 13.77 -18.10 -29.16
C ILE A 1102 13.76 -17.13 -27.98
N ASP A 1103 13.46 -17.62 -26.78
CA ASP A 1103 13.55 -16.85 -25.54
C ASP A 1103 14.66 -17.43 -24.65
N ALA A 1104 15.48 -16.53 -24.08
CA ALA A 1104 16.71 -16.88 -23.40
C ALA A 1104 17.08 -15.87 -22.31
N GLU A 1105 17.77 -16.32 -21.27
CA GLU A 1105 18.42 -15.42 -20.31
C GLU A 1105 19.89 -15.23 -20.69
N VAL A 1106 20.29 -13.98 -20.98
CA VAL A 1106 21.69 -13.62 -21.17
C VAL A 1106 22.31 -13.36 -19.80
N VAL A 1107 23.32 -14.15 -19.43
CA VAL A 1107 23.93 -14.15 -18.09
C VAL A 1107 25.41 -13.77 -18.21
N GLY A 1108 25.92 -12.96 -17.29
CA GLY A 1108 27.34 -12.61 -17.24
C GLY A 1108 28.19 -13.81 -16.80
N ILE A 1109 29.37 -14.00 -17.40
CA ILE A 1109 30.26 -15.12 -17.06
C ILE A 1109 31.73 -14.70 -17.04
N ASP A 1110 32.40 -15.00 -15.92
CA ASP A 1110 33.84 -14.76 -15.75
C ASP A 1110 34.63 -15.94 -16.31
N ARG A 1111 34.95 -15.86 -17.60
CA ARG A 1111 35.75 -16.87 -18.32
C ARG A 1111 37.21 -16.96 -17.84
N LYS A 1112 37.69 -16.06 -16.97
CA LYS A 1112 39.05 -16.10 -16.41
C LYS A 1112 39.06 -16.82 -15.06
N ASN A 1113 38.08 -16.54 -14.21
CA ASN A 1113 37.92 -17.17 -12.90
C ASN A 1113 36.98 -18.39 -12.97
N GLY A 1114 37.40 -19.42 -13.71
CA GLY A 1114 36.75 -20.74 -13.72
C GLY A 1114 35.35 -20.78 -14.37
N CYS A 1115 35.04 -19.87 -15.30
CA CYS A 1115 33.72 -19.76 -15.93
C CYS A 1115 32.56 -19.53 -14.94
N ARG A 1116 32.82 -18.82 -13.83
CA ARG A 1116 31.79 -18.54 -12.82
C ARG A 1116 30.69 -17.64 -13.39
N ILE A 1117 29.43 -17.99 -13.12
CA ILE A 1117 28.30 -17.10 -13.32
C ILE A 1117 28.49 -15.81 -12.49
N MET A 1118 28.11 -14.68 -13.10
CA MET A 1118 28.12 -13.34 -12.53
C MET A 1118 26.68 -12.85 -12.35
N SER A 1119 26.46 -11.94 -11.41
CA SER A 1119 25.16 -11.34 -11.13
C SER A 1119 24.67 -10.43 -12.26
N PHE A 1120 23.37 -10.15 -12.28
CA PHE A 1120 22.78 -9.14 -13.16
C PHE A 1120 23.44 -7.75 -12.97
N GLN A 1121 23.88 -7.40 -11.76
CA GLN A 1121 24.57 -6.12 -11.52
C GLN A 1121 25.89 -6.03 -12.30
N GLU A 1122 26.69 -7.10 -12.28
CA GLU A 1122 27.93 -7.21 -13.05
C GLU A 1122 27.66 -7.19 -14.57
N LEU A 1123 26.66 -7.93 -15.05
CA LEU A 1123 26.20 -7.88 -16.45
C LEU A 1123 25.74 -6.47 -16.87
N SER A 1124 25.09 -5.74 -15.97
CA SER A 1124 24.57 -4.38 -16.22
C SER A 1124 25.66 -3.32 -16.41
N SER A 1125 26.92 -3.64 -16.07
CA SER A 1125 28.10 -2.80 -16.29
C SER A 1125 28.57 -2.76 -17.74
N ARG A 1126 28.12 -3.69 -18.60
CA ARG A 1126 28.41 -3.66 -20.04
C ARG A 1126 27.93 -2.36 -20.68
N GLY A 1127 28.73 -1.82 -21.60
CA GLY A 1127 28.33 -0.71 -22.47
C GLY A 1127 27.01 -1.02 -23.16
N ARG A 1128 26.12 -0.03 -23.26
CA ARG A 1128 24.71 -0.25 -23.64
C ARG A 1128 24.42 -0.15 -25.13
N GLY A 1129 25.41 0.25 -25.93
CA GLY A 1129 25.19 0.78 -27.28
C GLY A 1129 24.51 2.15 -27.25
N GLY A 1130 24.51 2.81 -28.40
CA GLY A 1130 23.76 4.03 -28.70
C GLY A 1130 23.50 4.09 -30.19
N LYS A 1131 22.53 4.90 -30.62
CA LYS A 1131 22.11 4.97 -32.04
C LYS A 1131 23.26 5.34 -32.99
N ASP A 1132 24.24 6.09 -32.48
CA ASP A 1132 25.44 6.54 -33.18
C ASP A 1132 26.74 5.92 -32.58
N THR A 1133 26.65 4.88 -31.75
CA THR A 1133 27.83 4.25 -31.11
C THR A 1133 27.61 2.77 -30.82
N LEU A 1134 28.15 1.91 -31.69
CA LEU A 1134 28.19 0.46 -31.49
C LEU A 1134 29.21 0.09 -30.40
N VAL A 1135 28.93 -0.96 -29.64
CA VAL A 1135 29.91 -1.57 -28.72
C VAL A 1135 30.93 -2.36 -29.55
N THR A 1136 32.20 -1.93 -29.64
CA THR A 1136 33.22 -2.70 -30.36
C THR A 1136 33.61 -3.94 -29.57
N LYS A 1137 34.02 -5.02 -30.27
CA LYS A 1137 34.32 -6.31 -29.64
C LYS A 1137 35.47 -6.21 -28.62
N GLU A 1138 36.48 -5.37 -28.88
CA GLU A 1138 37.60 -5.14 -27.94
C GLU A 1138 37.17 -4.45 -26.63
N SER A 1139 36.02 -3.76 -26.62
CA SER A 1139 35.53 -3.03 -25.43
C SER A 1139 34.80 -3.92 -24.41
N ILE A 1140 34.51 -5.18 -24.77
CA ILE A 1140 33.70 -6.11 -23.96
C ILE A 1140 34.53 -6.68 -22.80
N LYS A 1141 34.30 -6.16 -21.59
CA LYS A 1141 34.98 -6.61 -20.36
C LYS A 1141 34.29 -7.77 -19.64
N VAL A 1142 32.99 -7.95 -19.87
CA VAL A 1142 32.16 -8.98 -19.23
C VAL A 1142 31.65 -9.90 -20.33
N GLY A 1143 32.17 -11.12 -20.34
CA GLY A 1143 31.69 -12.19 -21.22
C GLY A 1143 30.26 -12.59 -20.84
N ILE A 1144 29.57 -13.24 -21.78
CA ILE A 1144 28.21 -13.75 -21.58
C ILE A 1144 28.10 -15.24 -21.89
N CYS A 1145 27.03 -15.83 -21.35
CA CYS A 1145 26.46 -17.12 -21.73
C CYS A 1145 24.98 -16.89 -22.05
N ILE A 1146 24.42 -17.67 -22.99
CA ILE A 1146 23.01 -17.62 -23.38
C ILE A 1146 22.35 -18.89 -22.85
N PHE A 1147 21.35 -18.75 -21.98
CA PHE A 1147 20.55 -19.87 -21.50
C PHE A 1147 19.17 -19.82 -22.17
N VAL A 1148 19.03 -20.52 -23.30
CA VAL A 1148 17.77 -20.67 -24.02
C VAL A 1148 16.83 -21.57 -23.22
N PHE A 1149 15.58 -21.16 -23.07
CA PHE A 1149 14.54 -21.92 -22.35
C PHE A 1149 13.23 -22.05 -23.13
N ASP A 1150 13.02 -21.29 -24.22
CA ASP A 1150 11.79 -21.36 -25.02
C ASP A 1150 12.05 -21.17 -26.52
N ILE A 1151 11.15 -21.68 -27.35
CA ILE A 1151 11.12 -21.47 -28.81
C ILE A 1151 9.67 -21.28 -29.25
N MET A 1152 9.37 -20.10 -29.79
CA MET A 1152 8.02 -19.66 -30.16
C MET A 1152 7.78 -19.63 -31.67
N PHE A 1153 8.83 -19.82 -32.47
CA PHE A 1153 8.75 -19.88 -33.92
C PHE A 1153 9.99 -20.56 -34.50
N ALA A 1154 9.83 -21.39 -35.52
CA ALA A 1154 10.94 -22.02 -36.25
C ALA A 1154 10.57 -22.27 -37.73
N ASN A 1155 11.38 -21.78 -38.66
CA ASN A 1155 11.31 -22.07 -40.10
C ASN A 1155 9.95 -21.81 -40.81
N GLY A 1156 8.98 -21.15 -40.16
CA GLY A 1156 7.62 -20.94 -40.67
C GLY A 1156 6.52 -21.44 -39.72
N GLU A 1157 6.86 -22.33 -38.80
CA GLU A 1157 5.96 -22.90 -37.79
C GLU A 1157 5.96 -22.05 -36.51
N GLN A 1158 4.80 -22.02 -35.81
CA GLN A 1158 4.48 -21.24 -34.60
C GLN A 1158 4.05 -22.20 -33.48
#